data_AF-A0A0F5JZ73-F1
#
_entry.id   AF-A0A0F5JZ73-F1
#
_cell.length_a   1.000
_cell.length_b   1.000
_cell.length_c   1.000
_cell.angle_alpha   90.00
_cell.angle_beta   90.00
_cell.angle_gamma   90.00
#
_symmetry.space_group_name_H-M   'P 1'
#
loop_
_entity.id
_entity.type
_entity.pdbx_description
1 polymer ?
#
loop_
_entity_poly.entity_id
_entity_poly.type
_entity_poly.pdbx_seq_one_letter_code
_entity_poly.pdbx_strand_id
1 'polypeptide(L)'
;MPTGQHAARPSVAAGQRGGGAPATATSRLYTDYRHTRHCTHPATFEQTWQQVEVDLAAGLHAVILADYEWGAALASSGSIPLAGGAFRVLCFAHCSRLTQAQTDAWLSQVNAELADGDLDAPVLPDAMPRSTAACVPCAVSPAAVTLRSPDSPRASPRPSGIADLSASVTRAAFDAAIDTIHQALRAGDSYQVNYTFRLAFGVYGDPVALYCQLRQRQPVAFGALIRTPASWVLSVSPELFVRHDDGVLSAKPMKGTAARIPHDPEADQAVARALQADEKNRAENVMIVDLLRNDLGRIASVGSVRVDRLFDVDAWPSVWQMTSTVRAELAPGKRFPDVLRALFPCGSITGAPKHAAMALIQQIETTPRGLYTGAIGWIDPPSGPPVNLADAAKHRCGDFCLSVAIRTITIDDPQTGDRGANDGLLPARAGIGAGIVLDSLAADEYAECWLKARFLTGADPGFALFETMALTVATDLAKTVSLLPGRDTNARPVAARVAALTCAMPFLPRHLARLEKAAERLGFDWSIDRVLASIETQLKAVLAVASSAPSHTVSASAPTPTSTSMSLDRFVPEATFAPTHRVRLALSKDGTPVCTIAPLAPLGAEPVGLLLAVDHGHAPVRADDFLLRFKTTARGHYDTAWQAAVTQGAFDMLFENTSGELTEGGRSTVYVKLDGHWYTPPVHCGLLPGVFRGAILDGVVPGVPLVRERVLRRDDLARAEGYALSNGLRGWITASIQR
;
A
#
# COMPACT_ATOMS: atom_id res chain seq x y z
N MET A 1 3.11 -38.85 57.23
CA MET A 1 3.39 -40.10 56.49
C MET A 1 2.06 -40.81 56.23
N PRO A 2 1.71 -41.22 55.00
CA PRO A 2 2.23 -40.85 53.68
C PRO A 2 1.12 -40.28 52.73
N THR A 3 1.38 -39.17 52.01
CA THR A 3 1.57 -39.01 50.53
C THR A 3 0.32 -39.10 49.63
N GLY A 4 0.03 -38.02 48.88
CA GLY A 4 -0.98 -38.03 47.81
C GLY A 4 -1.12 -36.70 47.03
N GLN A 5 -0.16 -36.43 46.13
CA GLN A 5 -0.23 -35.71 44.85
C GLN A 5 -1.12 -34.45 44.68
N HIS A 6 -0.46 -33.28 44.61
CA HIS A 6 -0.95 -32.08 43.93
C HIS A 6 -0.72 -32.19 42.41
N ALA A 7 -1.78 -32.14 41.61
CA ALA A 7 -1.70 -32.00 40.16
C ALA A 7 -1.67 -30.50 39.79
N ALA A 8 -0.50 -30.01 39.39
CA ALA A 8 -0.31 -28.67 38.82
C ALA A 8 -0.80 -28.64 37.35
N ARG A 9 -1.59 -27.61 37.02
CA ARG A 9 -2.04 -27.30 35.64
C ARG A 9 -0.95 -26.52 34.89
N PRO A 10 -0.80 -26.68 33.56
CA PRO A 10 0.36 -26.18 32.85
C PRO A 10 0.26 -24.69 32.52
N SER A 11 1.33 -23.97 32.84
CA SER A 11 1.71 -22.67 32.31
C SER A 11 2.24 -22.83 30.87
N VAL A 12 1.74 -22.05 29.91
CA VAL A 12 2.34 -21.97 28.56
C VAL A 12 3.24 -20.74 28.50
N ALA A 13 4.54 -20.99 28.52
CA ALA A 13 5.59 -20.03 28.21
C ALA A 13 6.18 -20.36 26.84
N ALA A 14 6.43 -19.33 26.04
CA ALA A 14 7.09 -19.42 24.74
C ALA A 14 8.59 -19.67 24.91
N GLY A 15 9.14 -20.56 24.08
CA GLY A 15 10.57 -20.83 23.97
C GLY A 15 10.82 -22.02 23.06
N GLN A 16 11.44 -21.78 21.90
CA GLN A 16 11.71 -22.78 20.86
C GLN A 16 12.47 -24.00 21.41
N ARG A 17 11.87 -25.19 21.29
CA ARG A 17 12.57 -26.47 21.07
C ARG A 17 11.74 -27.32 20.10
N GLY A 18 12.41 -27.91 19.11
CA GLY A 18 11.81 -28.68 18.02
C GLY A 18 10.91 -29.82 18.52
N GLY A 19 9.68 -29.83 18.02
CA GLY A 19 8.61 -30.77 18.35
C GLY A 19 7.27 -30.12 18.02
N GLY A 20 6.76 -30.36 16.81
CA GLY A 20 5.61 -29.64 16.25
C GLY A 20 4.31 -29.83 17.05
N ALA A 21 3.92 -28.79 17.79
CA ALA A 21 2.52 -28.61 18.18
C ALA A 21 1.70 -28.29 16.91
N PRO A 22 0.51 -28.87 16.73
CA PRO A 22 -0.33 -28.57 15.57
C PRO A 22 -0.67 -27.08 15.52
N ALA A 23 -0.51 -26.46 14.35
CA ALA A 23 -0.81 -25.05 14.16
C ALA A 23 -2.29 -24.76 14.50
N THR A 24 -2.55 -23.80 15.39
CA THR A 24 -3.91 -23.43 15.80
C THR A 24 -4.61 -22.62 14.71
N ALA A 25 -5.81 -23.06 14.31
CA ALA A 25 -6.63 -22.37 13.32
C ALA A 25 -7.39 -21.21 13.97
N THR A 26 -6.85 -20.00 13.85
CA THR A 26 -7.37 -18.78 14.47
C THR A 26 -7.97 -17.78 13.48
N SER A 27 -7.60 -17.85 12.21
CA SER A 27 -8.15 -16.98 11.15
C SER A 27 -9.53 -17.49 10.72
N ARG A 28 -10.45 -16.59 10.41
CA ARG A 28 -11.82 -16.93 9.99
C ARG A 28 -12.05 -16.50 8.55
N LEU A 29 -12.41 -17.45 7.68
CA LEU A 29 -12.83 -17.21 6.31
C LEU A 29 -14.35 -17.28 6.23
N TYR A 30 -14.97 -16.15 5.88
CA TYR A 30 -16.42 -16.02 5.72
C TYR A 30 -16.76 -16.08 4.22
N THR A 31 -17.75 -16.90 3.87
CA THR A 31 -18.22 -17.08 2.48
C THR A 31 -19.73 -17.18 2.43
N ASP A 32 -20.29 -17.04 1.22
CA ASP A 32 -21.75 -17.03 0.98
C ASP A 32 -22.44 -15.89 1.78
N TYR A 33 -22.16 -14.66 1.34
CA TYR A 33 -22.76 -13.44 1.90
C TYR A 33 -24.28 -13.45 1.70
N ARG A 34 -25.03 -13.20 2.77
CA ARG A 34 -26.50 -13.17 2.72
C ARG A 34 -27.04 -11.75 2.67
N HIS A 35 -26.71 -10.96 3.69
CA HIS A 35 -27.20 -9.59 3.85
C HIS A 35 -26.37 -8.84 4.89
N THR A 36 -26.63 -7.54 5.03
CA THR A 36 -26.06 -6.71 6.08
C THR A 36 -27.16 -6.11 6.94
N ARG A 37 -27.00 -6.14 8.26
CA ARG A 37 -27.84 -5.37 9.20
C ARG A 37 -27.19 -4.00 9.42
N HIS A 38 -27.93 -2.93 9.16
CA HIS A 38 -27.47 -1.56 9.29
C HIS A 38 -28.18 -0.89 10.48
N CYS A 39 -27.41 -0.25 11.35
CA CYS A 39 -27.90 0.67 12.36
C CYS A 39 -27.24 2.03 12.08
N THR A 40 -28.00 2.93 11.46
CA THR A 40 -27.54 4.29 11.16
C THR A 40 -27.76 5.26 12.33
N HIS A 41 -28.59 4.90 13.32
CA HIS A 41 -28.86 5.75 14.48
C HIS A 41 -28.82 4.95 15.80
N PRO A 42 -28.05 5.38 16.83
CA PRO A 42 -27.91 4.65 18.10
C PRO A 42 -29.23 4.32 18.82
N ALA A 43 -30.25 5.16 18.67
CA ALA A 43 -31.57 4.92 19.23
C ALA A 43 -32.26 3.64 18.72
N THR A 44 -31.97 3.21 17.49
CA THR A 44 -32.54 1.98 16.91
C THR A 44 -31.64 0.76 17.12
N PHE A 45 -30.52 0.91 17.83
CA PHE A 45 -29.52 -0.14 18.00
C PHE A 45 -30.10 -1.42 18.60
N GLU A 46 -30.99 -1.29 19.58
CA GLU A 46 -31.63 -2.44 20.23
C GLU A 46 -32.47 -3.26 19.24
N GLN A 47 -33.23 -2.57 18.38
CA GLN A 47 -34.05 -3.20 17.35
C GLN A 47 -33.19 -3.86 16.27
N THR A 48 -32.12 -3.20 15.82
CA THR A 48 -31.19 -3.80 14.87
C THR A 48 -30.51 -5.03 15.47
N TRP A 49 -30.13 -4.98 16.75
CA TRP A 49 -29.48 -6.10 17.42
C TRP A 49 -30.39 -7.32 17.59
N GLN A 50 -31.68 -7.12 17.86
CA GLN A 50 -32.65 -8.22 17.87
C GLN A 50 -32.69 -8.97 16.53
N GLN A 51 -32.55 -8.26 15.40
CA GLN A 51 -32.46 -8.89 14.09
C GLN A 51 -31.16 -9.68 13.91
N VAL A 52 -30.04 -9.18 14.45
CA VAL A 52 -28.76 -9.91 14.46
C VAL A 52 -28.86 -11.18 15.29
N GLU A 53 -29.53 -11.15 16.45
CA GLU A 53 -29.76 -12.34 17.27
C GLU A 53 -30.61 -13.39 16.53
N VAL A 54 -31.61 -12.97 15.76
CA VAL A 54 -32.39 -13.88 14.89
C VAL A 54 -31.50 -14.50 13.82
N ASP A 55 -30.63 -13.70 13.17
CA ASP A 55 -29.70 -14.21 12.15
C ASP A 55 -28.71 -15.22 12.73
N LEU A 56 -28.13 -14.93 13.89
CA LEU A 56 -27.21 -15.83 14.60
C LEU A 56 -27.92 -17.12 15.03
N ALA A 57 -29.16 -17.03 15.53
CA ALA A 57 -29.97 -18.19 15.89
C ALA A 57 -30.36 -19.04 14.66
N ALA A 58 -30.47 -18.44 13.48
CA ALA A 58 -30.65 -19.13 12.20
C ALA A 58 -29.34 -19.77 11.68
N GLY A 59 -28.23 -19.67 12.41
CA GLY A 59 -26.95 -20.26 12.06
C GLY A 59 -26.07 -19.40 11.15
N LEU A 60 -26.44 -18.12 10.93
CA LEU A 60 -25.57 -17.20 10.19
C LEU A 60 -24.38 -16.77 11.04
N HIS A 61 -23.27 -16.48 10.37
CA HIS A 61 -22.04 -15.99 10.99
C HIS A 61 -21.89 -14.48 10.77
N ALA A 62 -21.48 -13.75 11.81
CA ALA A 62 -21.48 -12.30 11.82
C ALA A 62 -20.06 -11.69 11.83
N VAL A 63 -19.85 -10.69 10.97
CA VAL A 63 -18.69 -9.78 10.99
C VAL A 63 -19.18 -8.37 11.28
N ILE A 64 -18.56 -7.69 12.23
CA ILE A 64 -18.94 -6.36 12.71
C ILE A 64 -18.00 -5.31 12.10
N LEU A 65 -18.59 -4.24 11.56
CA LEU A 65 -17.93 -3.00 11.20
C LEU A 65 -18.65 -1.85 11.90
N ALA A 66 -17.99 -1.20 12.85
CA ALA A 66 -18.56 -0.11 13.63
C ALA A 66 -17.77 1.17 13.38
N ASP A 67 -18.42 2.20 12.83
CA ASP A 67 -17.79 3.49 12.60
C ASP A 67 -17.64 4.30 13.89
N TYR A 68 -16.61 5.13 13.94
CA TYR A 68 -16.30 5.97 15.10
C TYR A 68 -17.45 6.94 15.44
N GLU A 69 -18.01 7.64 14.46
CA GLU A 69 -19.06 8.65 14.67
C GLU A 69 -20.32 8.03 15.26
N TRP A 70 -20.68 6.82 14.80
CA TRP A 70 -21.80 6.08 15.37
C TRP A 70 -21.54 5.75 16.84
N GLY A 71 -20.30 5.35 17.18
CA GLY A 71 -19.90 5.12 18.56
C GLY A 71 -19.90 6.37 19.42
N ALA A 72 -19.37 7.47 18.89
CA ALA A 72 -19.34 8.74 19.60
C ALA A 72 -20.78 9.23 19.90
N ALA A 73 -21.69 9.07 18.94
CA ALA A 73 -23.12 9.32 19.15
C ALA A 73 -23.74 8.37 20.19
N LEU A 74 -23.39 7.07 20.18
CA LEU A 74 -23.84 6.09 21.17
C LEU A 74 -23.41 6.48 22.60
N ALA A 75 -22.14 6.85 22.79
CA ALA A 75 -21.57 7.22 24.09
C ALA A 75 -22.11 8.56 24.61
N SER A 76 -22.39 9.50 23.71
CA SER A 76 -22.82 10.86 24.04
C SER A 76 -24.35 11.05 24.07
N SER A 77 -25.11 9.94 24.05
CA SER A 77 -26.59 9.94 23.96
C SER A 77 -27.12 10.78 22.78
N GLY A 78 -26.40 10.78 21.66
CA GLY A 78 -26.78 11.44 20.42
C GLY A 78 -26.42 12.91 20.31
N SER A 79 -25.67 13.48 21.26
CA SER A 79 -25.23 14.89 21.17
C SER A 79 -24.14 15.13 20.12
N ILE A 80 -23.38 14.09 19.76
CA ILE A 80 -22.41 14.12 18.66
C ILE A 80 -23.11 13.66 17.36
N PRO A 81 -22.99 14.41 16.25
CA PRO A 81 -23.63 14.09 14.98
C PRO A 81 -23.00 12.84 14.34
N LEU A 82 -23.82 12.07 13.63
CA LEU A 82 -23.42 10.81 13.03
C LEU A 82 -22.51 10.95 11.80
N ALA A 83 -22.55 12.10 11.11
CA ALA A 83 -21.76 12.39 9.90
C ALA A 83 -21.66 11.22 8.89
N GLY A 84 -22.75 10.45 8.73
CA GLY A 84 -22.82 9.29 7.82
C GLY A 84 -22.28 7.96 8.37
N GLY A 85 -21.73 7.92 9.59
CA GLY A 85 -21.25 6.70 10.23
C GLY A 85 -22.37 5.74 10.62
N ALA A 86 -22.08 4.44 10.60
CA ALA A 86 -23.03 3.39 10.94
C ALA A 86 -22.39 2.21 11.70
N PHE A 87 -23.24 1.47 12.42
CA PHE A 87 -22.93 0.13 12.89
C PHE A 87 -23.48 -0.89 11.89
N ARG A 88 -22.61 -1.77 11.39
CA ARG A 88 -22.92 -2.75 10.35
C ARG A 88 -22.55 -4.15 10.81
N VAL A 89 -23.45 -5.10 10.55
CA VAL A 89 -23.19 -6.53 10.76
C VAL A 89 -23.39 -7.26 9.45
N LEU A 90 -22.30 -7.75 8.87
CA LEU A 90 -22.28 -8.56 7.66
C LEU A 90 -22.59 -10.01 8.04
N CYS A 91 -23.62 -10.60 7.43
CA CYS A 91 -24.08 -11.96 7.74
C CYS A 91 -23.72 -12.93 6.60
N PHE A 92 -23.13 -14.07 6.96
CA PHE A 92 -22.64 -15.09 6.04
C PHE A 92 -23.19 -16.47 6.39
N ALA A 93 -23.40 -17.33 5.39
CA ALA A 93 -23.87 -18.70 5.63
C ALA A 93 -22.76 -19.62 6.15
N HIS A 94 -21.50 -19.33 5.83
CA HIS A 94 -20.38 -20.21 6.14
C HIS A 94 -19.20 -19.46 6.76
N CYS A 95 -18.60 -20.06 7.79
CA CYS A 95 -17.36 -19.60 8.41
C CYS A 95 -16.41 -20.80 8.63
N SER A 96 -15.28 -20.80 7.93
CA SER A 96 -14.21 -21.80 8.08
C SER A 96 -13.06 -21.23 8.90
N ARG A 97 -12.46 -22.04 9.79
CA ARG A 97 -11.25 -21.64 10.52
C ARG A 97 -10.00 -22.09 9.78
N LEU A 98 -9.07 -21.17 9.56
CA LEU A 98 -7.81 -21.41 8.85
C LEU A 98 -6.62 -21.20 9.78
N THR A 99 -5.60 -22.03 9.60
CA THR A 99 -4.25 -21.76 10.10
C THR A 99 -3.61 -20.62 9.30
N GLN A 100 -2.50 -20.08 9.80
CA GLN A 100 -1.73 -19.07 9.07
C GLN A 100 -1.30 -19.57 7.67
N ALA A 101 -0.76 -20.79 7.59
CA ALA A 101 -0.32 -21.37 6.32
C ALA A 101 -1.47 -21.54 5.32
N GLN A 102 -2.65 -21.97 5.77
CA GLN A 102 -3.85 -22.07 4.93
C GLN A 102 -4.34 -20.69 4.47
N THR A 103 -4.25 -19.68 5.33
CA THR A 103 -4.63 -18.29 4.99
C THR A 103 -3.71 -17.72 3.91
N ASP A 104 -2.40 -17.93 4.05
CA ASP A 104 -1.41 -17.45 3.08
C ASP A 104 -1.54 -18.18 1.73
N ALA A 105 -1.85 -19.49 1.75
CA ALA A 105 -2.15 -20.26 0.55
C ALA A 105 -3.43 -19.76 -0.15
N TRP A 106 -4.51 -19.52 0.61
CA TRP A 106 -5.76 -19.00 0.07
C TRP A 106 -5.57 -17.61 -0.57
N LEU A 107 -4.89 -16.69 0.12
CA LEU A 107 -4.58 -15.36 -0.43
C LEU A 107 -3.73 -15.43 -1.70
N SER A 108 -2.75 -16.34 -1.74
CA SER A 108 -1.91 -16.55 -2.93
C SER A 108 -2.73 -17.06 -4.12
N GLN A 109 -3.69 -17.96 -3.86
CA GLN A 109 -4.59 -18.48 -4.89
C GLN A 109 -5.52 -17.38 -5.43
N VAL A 110 -6.20 -16.64 -4.55
CA VAL A 110 -7.09 -15.54 -4.97
C VAL A 110 -6.32 -14.48 -5.77
N ASN A 111 -5.11 -14.14 -5.34
CA ASN A 111 -4.26 -13.20 -6.04
C ASN A 111 -3.83 -13.69 -7.45
N ALA A 112 -3.63 -15.01 -7.62
CA ALA A 112 -3.30 -15.59 -8.91
C ALA A 112 -4.53 -15.61 -9.85
N GLU A 113 -5.70 -16.01 -9.34
CA GLU A 113 -6.95 -16.04 -10.11
C GLU A 113 -7.33 -14.64 -10.63
N LEU A 114 -7.13 -13.59 -9.82
CA LEU A 114 -7.34 -12.20 -10.23
C LEU A 114 -6.30 -11.71 -11.26
N ALA A 115 -5.11 -12.33 -11.31
CA ALA A 115 -4.06 -11.96 -12.25
C ALA A 115 -4.26 -12.55 -13.66
N ASP A 116 -5.00 -13.65 -13.80
CA ASP A 116 -5.22 -14.36 -15.07
C ASP A 116 -6.38 -13.81 -15.92
N GLY A 117 -7.12 -12.81 -15.42
CA GLY A 117 -8.02 -12.00 -16.26
C GLY A 117 -9.43 -12.53 -16.45
N ASP A 118 -9.96 -13.37 -15.54
CA ASP A 118 -11.41 -13.50 -15.41
C ASP A 118 -11.97 -12.19 -14.82
N LEU A 119 -12.53 -11.36 -15.69
CA LEU A 119 -13.30 -10.17 -15.35
C LEU A 119 -14.70 -10.57 -14.88
N ASP A 120 -14.72 -11.42 -13.87
CA ASP A 120 -15.61 -11.29 -12.74
C ASP A 120 -14.69 -11.52 -11.55
N ALA A 121 -14.58 -10.51 -10.69
CA ALA A 121 -14.24 -10.73 -9.30
C ALA A 121 -14.70 -12.11 -8.85
N PRO A 122 -13.91 -12.95 -8.14
CA PRO A 122 -14.34 -14.30 -7.83
C PRO A 122 -15.76 -14.22 -7.25
N VAL A 123 -16.71 -14.63 -8.08
CA VAL A 123 -18.04 -14.99 -7.64
C VAL A 123 -17.70 -16.16 -6.73
N LEU A 124 -17.70 -15.90 -5.41
CA LEU A 124 -17.79 -16.96 -4.41
C LEU A 124 -18.84 -17.91 -4.98
N PRO A 125 -18.49 -19.18 -5.27
CA PRO A 125 -19.22 -20.01 -6.22
C PRO A 125 -20.72 -19.95 -5.92
N ASP A 126 -21.43 -19.17 -6.73
CA ASP A 126 -22.88 -19.10 -6.67
C ASP A 126 -23.38 -20.39 -7.29
N ALA A 127 -24.18 -21.11 -6.49
CA ALA A 127 -24.99 -22.24 -6.89
C ALA A 127 -24.24 -23.44 -7.50
N MET A 128 -24.11 -24.51 -6.71
CA MET A 128 -24.26 -25.84 -7.28
C MET A 128 -25.61 -25.92 -8.02
N PRO A 129 -25.67 -26.52 -9.23
CA PRO A 129 -26.90 -26.56 -10.01
C PRO A 129 -27.99 -27.30 -9.23
N ARG A 130 -29.17 -26.67 -9.16
CA ARG A 130 -30.40 -27.29 -8.65
C ARG A 130 -30.71 -28.53 -9.49
N SER A 131 -30.46 -29.72 -8.94
CA SER A 131 -31.00 -30.96 -9.47
C SER A 131 -32.13 -31.45 -8.56
N THR A 132 -33.28 -31.62 -9.19
CA THR A 132 -34.55 -32.10 -8.64
C THR A 132 -34.45 -33.55 -8.15
N ALA A 133 -34.96 -33.79 -6.93
CA ALA A 133 -35.57 -35.01 -6.40
C ALA A 133 -35.04 -36.41 -6.85
N ALA A 134 -34.35 -37.10 -5.93
CA ALA A 134 -34.61 -38.52 -5.60
C ALA A 134 -33.89 -38.93 -4.30
N CYS A 135 -34.61 -39.52 -3.35
CA CYS A 135 -34.10 -40.17 -2.14
C CYS A 135 -33.21 -41.39 -2.46
N VAL A 136 -32.04 -41.54 -1.80
CA VAL A 136 -31.44 -42.77 -1.21
C VAL A 136 -30.29 -42.34 -0.26
N PRO A 137 -30.03 -42.99 0.91
CA PRO A 137 -29.13 -42.49 1.94
C PRO A 137 -27.72 -43.10 1.89
N CYS A 138 -26.68 -42.31 2.18
CA CYS A 138 -25.51 -42.61 3.04
C CYS A 138 -24.29 -41.74 2.72
N ALA A 139 -23.71 -41.18 3.79
CA ALA A 139 -22.30 -40.77 3.97
C ALA A 139 -21.62 -39.99 2.83
N VAL A 140 -21.58 -38.66 2.94
CA VAL A 140 -20.57 -37.83 2.26
C VAL A 140 -19.90 -36.92 3.30
N SER A 141 -18.59 -37.12 3.48
CA SER A 141 -17.70 -36.28 4.28
C SER A 141 -17.71 -34.81 3.80
N PRO A 142 -17.45 -33.83 4.68
CA PRO A 142 -17.40 -32.42 4.28
C PRO A 142 -16.27 -32.21 3.27
N ALA A 143 -16.61 -31.62 2.12
CA ALA A 143 -15.70 -31.34 1.02
C ALA A 143 -14.53 -30.46 1.48
N ALA A 144 -13.33 -31.04 1.47
CA ALA A 144 -12.09 -30.30 1.62
C ALA A 144 -11.91 -29.37 0.42
N VAL A 145 -11.65 -28.09 0.69
CA VAL A 145 -11.16 -27.12 -0.30
C VAL A 145 -9.96 -27.75 -1.00
N THR A 146 -10.11 -28.12 -2.27
CA THR A 146 -9.05 -28.75 -3.04
C THR A 146 -8.10 -27.66 -3.52
N LEU A 147 -7.07 -27.37 -2.71
CA LEU A 147 -5.97 -26.49 -3.11
C LEU A 147 -5.28 -27.10 -4.34
N ARG A 148 -5.04 -26.30 -5.38
CA ARG A 148 -4.25 -26.75 -6.55
C ARG A 148 -2.87 -27.25 -6.10
N SER A 149 -2.36 -28.29 -6.77
CA SER A 149 -0.99 -28.78 -6.56
C SER A 149 0.04 -27.65 -6.75
N PRO A 150 1.13 -27.62 -5.96
CA PRO A 150 2.12 -26.54 -5.95
C PRO A 150 2.91 -26.32 -7.26
N ASP A 151 2.77 -27.21 -8.26
CA ASP A 151 3.63 -27.28 -9.45
C ASP A 151 3.07 -26.57 -10.71
N SER A 152 1.98 -25.81 -10.62
CA SER A 152 1.56 -24.94 -11.74
C SER A 152 2.46 -23.69 -11.80
N PRO A 153 2.95 -23.25 -12.98
CA PRO A 153 3.77 -22.06 -13.07
C PRO A 153 3.01 -20.87 -12.49
N ARG A 154 3.51 -20.32 -11.38
CA ARG A 154 2.91 -19.17 -10.71
C ARG A 154 2.96 -17.96 -11.65
N ALA A 155 1.81 -17.46 -12.06
CA ALA A 155 1.72 -16.14 -12.67
C ALA A 155 2.40 -15.12 -11.76
N SER A 156 3.23 -14.24 -12.33
CA SER A 156 3.89 -13.19 -11.56
C SER A 156 2.82 -12.25 -11.01
N PRO A 157 2.81 -11.93 -9.70
CA PRO A 157 1.79 -11.08 -9.12
C PRO A 157 1.78 -9.72 -9.81
N ARG A 158 0.60 -9.23 -10.22
CA ARG A 158 0.47 -7.92 -10.83
C ARG A 158 0.88 -6.84 -9.82
N PRO A 159 1.68 -5.85 -10.22
CA PRO A 159 2.06 -4.78 -9.31
C PRO A 159 0.84 -4.02 -8.81
N SER A 160 0.82 -3.77 -7.52
CA SER A 160 -0.27 -3.06 -6.83
C SER A 160 0.34 -2.10 -5.82
N GLY A 161 -0.34 -1.00 -5.56
CA GLY A 161 0.19 0.06 -4.70
C GLY A 161 -0.72 1.27 -4.65
N ILE A 162 -0.16 2.37 -4.15
CA ILE A 162 -0.89 3.64 -3.98
C ILE A 162 -0.29 4.75 -4.83
N ALA A 163 -1.13 5.69 -5.21
CA ALA A 163 -0.73 6.89 -5.92
C ALA A 163 -1.46 8.15 -5.41
N ASP A 164 -0.91 9.31 -5.73
CA ASP A 164 -1.51 10.63 -5.50
C ASP A 164 -1.91 10.85 -4.02
N LEU A 165 -0.98 10.50 -3.11
CA LEU A 165 -1.18 10.59 -1.66
C LEU A 165 -1.27 12.05 -1.20
N SER A 166 -2.32 12.37 -0.44
CA SER A 166 -2.55 13.70 0.12
C SER A 166 -3.08 13.62 1.55
N ALA A 167 -2.65 14.54 2.41
CA ALA A 167 -3.18 14.69 3.77
C ALA A 167 -4.31 15.73 3.80
N SER A 168 -5.35 15.45 4.57
CA SER A 168 -6.50 16.36 4.80
C SER A 168 -6.17 17.61 5.63
N VAL A 169 -4.94 17.70 6.16
CA VAL A 169 -4.46 18.84 6.95
C VAL A 169 -3.11 19.29 6.44
N THR A 170 -2.89 20.61 6.43
CA THR A 170 -1.57 21.19 6.20
C THR A 170 -0.75 21.16 7.50
N ARG A 171 0.56 21.37 7.38
CA ARG A 171 1.43 21.45 8.56
C ARG A 171 0.99 22.56 9.54
N ALA A 172 0.65 23.74 9.02
CA ALA A 172 0.18 24.85 9.84
C ALA A 172 -1.15 24.56 10.54
N ALA A 173 -2.09 23.88 9.86
CA ALA A 173 -3.35 23.47 10.46
C ALA A 173 -3.15 22.39 11.55
N PHE A 174 -2.20 21.47 11.34
CA PHE A 174 -1.81 20.50 12.37
C PHE A 174 -1.28 21.21 13.62
N ASP A 175 -0.32 22.12 13.47
CA ASP A 175 0.27 22.85 14.60
C ASP A 175 -0.80 23.65 15.38
N ALA A 176 -1.72 24.32 14.68
CA ALA A 176 -2.83 25.04 15.31
C ALA A 176 -3.81 24.14 16.08
N ALA A 177 -4.07 22.91 15.58
CA ALA A 177 -4.87 21.92 16.29
C ALA A 177 -4.17 21.46 17.57
N ILE A 178 -2.85 21.23 17.53
CA ILE A 178 -2.05 20.89 18.72
C ILE A 178 -2.10 22.01 19.76
N ASP A 179 -1.98 23.27 19.33
CA ASP A 179 -2.10 24.42 20.25
C ASP A 179 -3.47 24.48 20.93
N THR A 180 -4.53 24.20 20.16
CA THR A 180 -5.91 24.14 20.69
C THR A 180 -6.06 23.02 21.72
N ILE A 181 -5.47 21.86 21.46
CA ILE A 181 -5.44 20.75 22.42
C ILE A 181 -4.68 21.15 23.68
N HIS A 182 -3.49 21.74 23.56
CA HIS A 182 -2.72 22.20 24.72
C HIS A 182 -3.47 23.23 25.56
N GLN A 183 -4.27 24.11 24.96
CA GLN A 183 -5.13 25.03 25.72
C GLN A 183 -6.16 24.27 26.56
N ALA A 184 -6.84 23.27 25.98
CA ALA A 184 -7.79 22.43 26.71
C ALA A 184 -7.10 21.61 27.82
N LEU A 185 -5.89 21.08 27.58
CA LEU A 185 -5.11 20.36 28.58
C LEU A 185 -4.70 21.26 29.75
N ARG A 186 -4.25 22.50 29.48
CA ARG A 186 -3.90 23.49 30.52
C ARG A 186 -5.10 23.95 31.33
N ALA A 187 -6.28 24.03 30.71
CA ALA A 187 -7.54 24.33 31.39
C ALA A 187 -8.02 23.19 32.29
N GLY A 188 -7.48 21.97 32.13
CA GLY A 188 -7.90 20.78 32.86
C GLY A 188 -9.15 20.11 32.28
N ASP A 189 -9.57 20.48 31.07
CA ASP A 189 -10.73 19.90 30.39
C ASP A 189 -10.46 18.46 29.92
N SER A 190 -9.19 18.14 29.66
CA SER A 190 -8.71 16.82 29.28
C SER A 190 -7.26 16.61 29.74
N TYR A 191 -6.80 15.37 29.78
CA TYR A 191 -5.42 14.95 30.07
C TYR A 191 -4.71 14.40 28.83
N GLN A 192 -5.48 13.83 27.90
CA GLN A 192 -4.98 13.33 26.62
C GLN A 192 -6.07 13.47 25.57
N VAL A 193 -5.69 13.85 24.35
CA VAL A 193 -6.58 13.84 23.18
C VAL A 193 -5.87 13.18 22.01
N ASN A 194 -6.48 12.16 21.41
CA ASN A 194 -5.99 11.53 20.21
C ASN A 194 -6.46 12.32 18.99
N TYR A 195 -5.57 13.16 18.46
CA TYR A 195 -5.82 13.95 17.26
C TYR A 195 -5.46 13.16 16.02
N THR A 196 -6.36 13.18 15.03
CA THR A 196 -6.20 12.40 13.81
C THR A 196 -6.54 13.21 12.56
N PHE A 197 -5.97 12.79 11.44
CA PHE A 197 -6.30 13.29 10.11
C PHE A 197 -6.37 12.13 9.11
N ARG A 198 -6.90 12.40 7.92
CA ARG A 198 -7.04 11.42 6.84
C ARG A 198 -5.99 11.62 5.77
N LEU A 199 -5.51 10.50 5.25
CA LEU A 199 -4.79 10.39 3.99
C LEU A 199 -5.79 9.95 2.91
N ALA A 200 -5.83 10.67 1.79
CA ALA A 200 -6.55 10.28 0.59
C ALA A 200 -5.53 9.91 -0.49
N PHE A 201 -5.81 8.86 -1.25
CA PHE A 201 -4.94 8.34 -2.31
C PHE A 201 -5.74 7.48 -3.28
N GLY A 202 -5.17 7.21 -4.46
CA GLY A 202 -5.67 6.21 -5.38
C GLY A 202 -4.96 4.87 -5.17
N VAL A 203 -5.66 3.75 -5.35
CA VAL A 203 -5.07 2.41 -5.43
C VAL A 203 -5.03 1.97 -6.89
N TYR A 204 -3.84 1.59 -7.37
CA TYR A 204 -3.67 0.90 -8.64
C TYR A 204 -3.40 -0.58 -8.40
N GLY A 205 -3.71 -1.40 -9.40
CA GLY A 205 -3.64 -2.85 -9.28
C GLY A 205 -4.80 -3.42 -8.46
N ASP A 206 -4.57 -4.56 -7.82
CA ASP A 206 -5.62 -5.31 -7.13
C ASP A 206 -5.59 -5.10 -5.59
N PRO A 207 -6.74 -4.82 -4.94
CA PRO A 207 -6.81 -4.69 -3.48
C PRO A 207 -6.29 -5.90 -2.69
N VAL A 208 -6.45 -7.14 -3.19
CA VAL A 208 -5.95 -8.35 -2.53
C VAL A 208 -4.42 -8.40 -2.60
N ALA A 209 -3.84 -8.05 -3.75
CA ALA A 209 -2.39 -7.94 -3.91
C ALA A 209 -1.80 -6.89 -2.96
N LEU A 210 -2.44 -5.72 -2.87
CA LEU A 210 -2.07 -4.68 -1.91
C LEU A 210 -2.16 -5.19 -0.47
N TYR A 211 -3.23 -5.89 -0.09
CA TYR A 211 -3.35 -6.47 1.26
C TYR A 211 -2.25 -7.48 1.58
N CYS A 212 -1.86 -8.32 0.62
CA CYS A 212 -0.74 -9.25 0.76
C CYS A 212 0.58 -8.51 1.04
N GLN A 213 0.87 -7.43 0.31
CA GLN A 213 2.06 -6.59 0.55
C GLN A 213 2.02 -5.96 1.95
N LEU A 214 0.86 -5.42 2.37
CA LEU A 214 0.68 -4.83 3.70
C LEU A 214 0.90 -5.85 4.82
N ARG A 215 0.38 -7.07 4.68
CA ARG A 215 0.57 -8.16 5.66
C ARG A 215 2.01 -8.61 5.77
N GLN A 216 2.74 -8.70 4.65
CA GLN A 216 4.15 -9.05 4.64
C GLN A 216 4.99 -7.99 5.37
N ARG A 217 4.68 -6.71 5.12
CA ARG A 217 5.37 -5.59 5.77
C ARG A 217 5.04 -5.46 7.25
N GLN A 218 3.80 -5.74 7.63
CA GLN A 218 3.33 -5.58 8.98
C GLN A 218 2.48 -6.78 9.43
N PRO A 219 3.14 -7.86 9.90
CA PRO A 219 2.44 -8.99 10.48
C PRO A 219 1.67 -8.57 11.75
N VAL A 220 0.36 -8.82 11.77
CA VAL A 220 -0.52 -8.47 12.89
C VAL A 220 -1.47 -9.59 13.28
N ALA A 221 -1.92 -9.57 14.53
CA ALA A 221 -2.87 -10.55 15.07
C ALA A 221 -4.33 -10.31 14.66
N PHE A 222 -4.68 -9.07 14.26
CA PHE A 222 -6.07 -8.66 13.98
C PHE A 222 -6.24 -8.10 12.56
N GLY A 223 -5.58 -8.72 11.59
CA GLY A 223 -5.74 -8.38 10.17
C GLY A 223 -7.12 -8.76 9.64
N ALA A 224 -7.66 -7.94 8.73
CA ALA A 224 -8.92 -8.22 8.05
C ALA A 224 -8.85 -7.77 6.58
N LEU A 225 -9.30 -8.63 5.66
CA LEU A 225 -9.59 -8.30 4.28
C LEU A 225 -11.08 -8.52 4.06
N ILE A 226 -11.81 -7.45 3.80
CA ILE A 226 -13.27 -7.50 3.67
C ILE A 226 -13.64 -6.82 2.36
N ARG A 227 -14.36 -7.56 1.52
CA ARG A 227 -15.02 -7.02 0.35
C ARG A 227 -16.52 -6.93 0.65
N THR A 228 -17.06 -5.74 0.52
CA THR A 228 -18.52 -5.51 0.54
C THR A 228 -18.98 -5.14 -0.86
N PRO A 229 -20.31 -5.12 -1.14
CA PRO A 229 -20.83 -4.63 -2.41
C PRO A 229 -20.59 -3.13 -2.69
N ALA A 230 -20.06 -2.38 -1.73
CA ALA A 230 -19.90 -0.92 -1.83
C ALA A 230 -18.48 -0.42 -1.53
N SER A 231 -17.58 -1.29 -1.06
CA SER A 231 -16.22 -0.91 -0.67
C SER A 231 -15.35 -2.11 -0.33
N TRP A 232 -14.04 -1.90 -0.32
CA TRP A 232 -13.06 -2.79 0.32
C TRP A 232 -12.56 -2.23 1.65
N VAL A 233 -12.23 -3.11 2.58
CA VAL A 233 -11.54 -2.80 3.83
C VAL A 233 -10.30 -3.68 3.94
N LEU A 234 -9.13 -3.04 4.05
CA LEU A 234 -7.83 -3.69 4.22
C LEU A 234 -7.28 -3.24 5.56
N SER A 235 -7.39 -4.07 6.59
CA SER A 235 -6.93 -3.77 7.94
C SER A 235 -5.72 -4.60 8.31
N VAL A 236 -4.64 -3.94 8.72
CA VAL A 236 -3.49 -4.56 9.39
C VAL A 236 -3.38 -4.01 10.81
N SER A 237 -4.49 -4.05 11.55
CA SER A 237 -4.54 -3.55 12.93
C SER A 237 -3.78 -4.46 13.90
N PRO A 238 -2.87 -3.91 14.72
CA PRO A 238 -2.22 -4.65 15.79
C PRO A 238 -3.04 -4.67 17.10
N GLU A 239 -4.05 -3.79 17.26
CA GLU A 239 -4.64 -3.48 18.57
C GLU A 239 -5.96 -4.21 18.83
N LEU A 240 -6.01 -4.91 19.96
CA LEU A 240 -7.24 -5.50 20.49
C LEU A 240 -8.08 -4.39 21.15
N PHE A 241 -9.30 -4.19 20.68
CA PHE A 241 -10.25 -3.34 21.39
C PHE A 241 -10.79 -4.09 22.62
N VAL A 242 -11.53 -5.18 22.38
CA VAL A 242 -12.06 -6.02 23.45
C VAL A 242 -12.33 -7.43 22.90
N ARG A 243 -12.06 -8.44 23.72
CA ARG A 243 -12.45 -9.83 23.47
C ARG A 243 -13.30 -10.33 24.62
N HIS A 244 -14.36 -11.06 24.29
CA HIS A 244 -15.11 -11.90 25.21
C HIS A 244 -14.84 -13.37 24.90
N ASP A 245 -14.45 -14.11 25.92
CA ASP A 245 -14.23 -15.55 25.87
C ASP A 245 -14.80 -16.14 27.16
N ASP A 246 -15.90 -16.89 27.04
CA ASP A 246 -16.54 -17.60 28.16
C ASP A 246 -16.82 -16.73 29.40
N GLY A 247 -17.49 -15.60 29.21
CA GLY A 247 -17.84 -14.67 30.28
C GLY A 247 -16.70 -13.74 30.71
N VAL A 248 -15.50 -13.89 30.16
CA VAL A 248 -14.34 -13.05 30.50
C VAL A 248 -14.10 -12.03 29.40
N LEU A 249 -14.16 -10.75 29.77
CA LEU A 249 -13.70 -9.65 28.94
C LEU A 249 -12.22 -9.42 29.13
N SER A 250 -11.52 -9.18 28.02
CA SER A 250 -10.11 -8.80 28.02
C SER A 250 -9.86 -7.64 27.05
N ALA A 251 -9.05 -6.69 27.50
CA ALA A 251 -8.52 -5.60 26.69
C ALA A 251 -7.00 -5.55 26.87
N LYS A 252 -6.28 -5.27 25.77
CA LYS A 252 -4.82 -5.27 25.75
C LYS A 252 -4.28 -3.96 25.18
N PRO A 253 -4.27 -2.86 25.97
CA PRO A 253 -3.68 -1.60 25.53
C PRO A 253 -2.21 -1.77 25.18
N MET A 254 -1.79 -1.08 24.13
CA MET A 254 -0.43 -1.12 23.60
C MET A 254 0.11 0.30 23.53
N LYS A 255 1.16 0.58 24.31
CA LYS A 255 1.85 1.88 24.32
C LYS A 255 3.33 1.66 24.54
N GLY A 256 4.16 2.30 23.71
CA GLY A 256 5.60 2.09 23.64
C GLY A 256 5.98 1.00 22.63
N THR A 257 6.81 1.38 21.66
CA THR A 257 7.34 0.48 20.63
C THR A 257 8.83 0.79 20.45
N ALA A 258 9.66 -0.23 20.38
CA ALA A 258 11.07 -0.08 20.04
C ALA A 258 11.46 -1.01 18.89
N ALA A 259 12.39 -0.60 18.04
CA ALA A 259 12.86 -1.46 16.95
C ALA A 259 13.62 -2.67 17.51
N ARG A 260 13.45 -3.84 16.89
CA ARG A 260 14.32 -4.99 17.15
C ARG A 260 15.71 -4.72 16.59
N ILE A 261 16.74 -5.25 17.23
CA ILE A 261 18.10 -5.30 16.68
C ILE A 261 18.35 -6.71 16.15
N PRO A 262 18.28 -6.94 14.84
CA PRO A 262 18.58 -8.26 14.27
C PRO A 262 20.05 -8.60 14.49
N HIS A 263 20.33 -9.90 14.67
CA HIS A 263 21.69 -10.46 14.76
C HIS A 263 22.54 -10.03 15.97
N ASP A 264 21.96 -9.33 16.96
CA ASP A 264 22.59 -9.05 18.26
C ASP A 264 21.57 -9.21 19.41
N PRO A 265 21.44 -10.43 19.98
CA PRO A 265 20.44 -10.72 21.01
C PRO A 265 20.63 -9.95 22.32
N GLU A 266 21.87 -9.59 22.69
CA GLU A 266 22.14 -8.90 23.95
C GLU A 266 21.74 -7.42 23.84
N ALA A 267 22.10 -6.77 22.73
CA ALA A 267 21.65 -5.42 22.42
C ALA A 267 20.12 -5.36 22.25
N ASP A 268 19.52 -6.34 21.56
CA ASP A 268 18.06 -6.43 21.37
C ASP A 268 17.32 -6.55 22.70
N GLN A 269 17.82 -7.37 23.63
CA GLN A 269 17.23 -7.50 24.97
C GLN A 269 17.46 -6.24 25.83
N ALA A 270 18.57 -5.53 25.63
CA ALA A 270 18.81 -4.25 26.29
C ALA A 270 17.79 -3.19 25.84
N VAL A 271 17.43 -3.16 24.55
CA VAL A 271 16.35 -2.31 24.02
C VAL A 271 15.00 -2.66 24.67
N ALA A 272 14.69 -3.95 24.82
CA ALA A 272 13.46 -4.38 25.50
C ALA A 272 13.40 -3.91 26.96
N ARG A 273 14.51 -4.04 27.71
CA ARG A 273 14.61 -3.56 29.09
C ARG A 273 14.52 -2.04 29.18
N ALA A 274 15.13 -1.32 28.25
CA ALA A 274 15.03 0.14 28.18
C ALA A 274 13.59 0.58 27.93
N LEU A 275 12.91 -0.04 26.96
CA LEU A 275 11.49 0.23 26.70
C LEU A 275 10.64 -0.10 27.94
N GLN A 276 10.89 -1.23 28.60
CA GLN A 276 10.17 -1.63 29.81
C GLN A 276 10.34 -0.63 30.96
N ALA A 277 11.51 0.02 31.07
CA ALA A 277 11.83 0.97 32.12
C ALA A 277 11.46 2.43 31.76
N ASP A 278 11.11 2.71 30.51
CA ASP A 278 10.85 4.07 30.01
C ASP A 278 9.69 4.74 30.76
N GLU A 279 10.01 5.81 31.48
CA GLU A 279 9.07 6.46 32.40
C GLU A 279 7.88 7.07 31.66
N LYS A 280 8.11 7.67 30.48
CA LYS A 280 7.07 8.28 29.64
C LYS A 280 6.08 7.22 29.17
N ASN A 281 6.56 6.16 28.51
CA ASN A 281 5.70 5.10 27.98
C ASN A 281 4.93 4.37 29.10
N ARG A 282 5.54 4.18 30.27
CA ARG A 282 4.84 3.61 31.42
C ARG A 282 3.74 4.53 31.95
N ALA A 283 4.01 5.82 32.08
CA ALA A 283 3.00 6.79 32.52
C ALA A 283 1.79 6.82 31.59
N GLU A 284 2.02 6.88 30.27
CA GLU A 284 0.94 6.78 29.28
C GLU A 284 0.19 5.45 29.39
N ASN A 285 0.91 4.33 29.54
CA ASN A 285 0.27 3.01 29.64
C ASN A 285 -0.59 2.89 30.90
N VAL A 286 -0.13 3.37 32.07
CA VAL A 286 -0.94 3.40 33.31
C VAL A 286 -2.23 4.18 33.09
N MET A 287 -2.14 5.36 32.50
CA MET A 287 -3.30 6.20 32.25
C MET A 287 -4.33 5.48 31.37
N ILE A 288 -3.89 4.79 30.31
CA ILE A 288 -4.79 4.00 29.45
C ILE A 288 -5.35 2.77 30.19
N VAL A 289 -4.55 2.09 30.99
CA VAL A 289 -5.00 0.96 31.82
C VAL A 289 -6.10 1.42 32.77
N ASP A 290 -5.93 2.55 33.46
CA ASP A 290 -6.94 3.06 34.37
C ASP A 290 -8.22 3.49 33.65
N LEU A 291 -8.11 4.08 32.45
CA LEU A 291 -9.26 4.35 31.61
C LEU A 291 -10.02 3.05 31.27
N LEU A 292 -9.32 2.00 30.82
CA LEU A 292 -9.93 0.73 30.45
C LEU A 292 -10.50 0.00 31.67
N ARG A 293 -9.86 0.09 32.84
CA ARG A 293 -10.41 -0.44 34.11
C ARG A 293 -11.71 0.25 34.48
N ASN A 294 -11.77 1.58 34.34
CA ASN A 294 -12.98 2.35 34.60
C ASN A 294 -14.10 1.96 33.61
N ASP A 295 -13.78 1.82 32.33
CA ASP A 295 -14.76 1.42 31.31
C ASP A 295 -15.28 -0.01 31.53
N LEU A 296 -14.39 -0.98 31.78
CA LEU A 296 -14.77 -2.36 32.11
C LEU A 296 -15.56 -2.43 33.42
N GLY A 297 -15.22 -1.62 34.42
CA GLY A 297 -15.91 -1.59 35.71
C GLY A 297 -17.40 -1.27 35.62
N ARG A 298 -17.86 -0.59 34.56
CA ARG A 298 -19.28 -0.28 34.34
C ARG A 298 -20.14 -1.49 33.97
N ILE A 299 -19.54 -2.53 33.41
CA ILE A 299 -20.25 -3.72 32.89
C ILE A 299 -19.80 -5.03 33.52
N ALA A 300 -18.75 -4.99 34.34
CA ALA A 300 -18.17 -6.13 35.00
C ALA A 300 -18.90 -6.49 36.30
N SER A 301 -18.81 -7.74 36.71
CA SER A 301 -19.13 -8.17 38.07
C SER A 301 -18.30 -7.38 39.09
N VAL A 302 -18.92 -6.96 40.20
CA VAL A 302 -18.26 -6.14 41.22
C VAL A 302 -16.99 -6.84 41.73
N GLY A 303 -15.85 -6.15 41.68
CA GLY A 303 -14.56 -6.67 42.13
C GLY A 303 -13.84 -7.62 41.15
N SER A 304 -14.40 -7.89 39.96
CA SER A 304 -13.77 -8.82 38.99
C SER A 304 -12.70 -8.18 38.11
N VAL A 305 -12.65 -6.84 38.03
CA VAL A 305 -11.68 -6.11 37.21
C VAL A 305 -10.27 -6.27 37.77
N ARG A 306 -9.38 -6.89 36.99
CA ARG A 306 -7.98 -7.18 37.36
C ARG A 306 -7.04 -6.74 36.26
N VAL A 307 -5.82 -6.39 36.66
CA VAL A 307 -4.71 -6.15 35.74
C VAL A 307 -3.70 -7.27 35.94
N ASP A 308 -3.66 -8.20 34.98
CA ASP A 308 -2.88 -9.43 35.12
C ASP A 308 -1.38 -9.20 34.88
N ARG A 309 -1.07 -8.34 33.89
CA ARG A 309 0.30 -8.02 33.45
C ARG A 309 0.36 -6.53 33.13
N LEU A 310 1.33 -5.83 33.73
CA LEU A 310 1.62 -4.41 33.51
C LEU A 310 3.01 -4.26 32.88
N PHE A 311 3.10 -3.48 31.80
CA PHE A 311 4.35 -3.14 31.11
C PHE A 311 5.12 -4.38 30.60
N ASP A 312 4.38 -5.35 30.07
CA ASP A 312 4.97 -6.54 29.50
C ASP A 312 5.46 -6.23 28.09
N VAL A 313 6.71 -6.59 27.78
CA VAL A 313 7.32 -6.28 26.48
C VAL A 313 7.31 -7.55 25.63
N ASP A 314 6.37 -7.60 24.69
CA ASP A 314 6.23 -8.72 23.75
C ASP A 314 7.22 -8.59 22.60
N ALA A 315 7.85 -9.70 22.23
CA ALA A 315 8.70 -9.80 21.05
C ALA A 315 7.85 -9.98 19.79
N TRP A 316 7.85 -8.98 18.90
CA TRP A 316 7.29 -9.10 17.56
C TRP A 316 8.45 -9.18 16.54
N PRO A 317 8.21 -9.66 15.30
CA PRO A 317 9.31 -9.90 14.34
C PRO A 317 10.22 -8.69 14.10
N SER A 318 9.66 -7.48 14.03
CA SER A 318 10.40 -6.24 13.74
C SER A 318 10.42 -5.24 14.88
N VAL A 319 9.60 -5.40 15.91
CA VAL A 319 9.51 -4.47 17.05
C VAL A 319 9.36 -5.18 18.40
N TRP A 320 9.81 -4.52 19.46
CA TRP A 320 9.35 -4.75 20.82
C TRP A 320 8.09 -3.93 21.08
N GLN A 321 7.06 -4.56 21.64
CA GLN A 321 5.79 -3.88 21.94
C GLN A 321 5.48 -4.00 23.43
N MET A 322 5.39 -2.86 24.12
CA MET A 322 4.91 -2.86 25.50
C MET A 322 3.37 -2.94 25.50
N THR A 323 2.85 -3.84 26.34
CA THR A 323 1.43 -4.14 26.49
C THR A 323 1.06 -4.34 27.96
N SER A 324 -0.20 -4.03 28.27
CA SER A 324 -0.79 -4.36 29.57
C SER A 324 -2.08 -5.12 29.33
N THR A 325 -2.44 -6.07 30.20
CA THR A 325 -3.66 -6.88 30.04
C THR A 325 -4.63 -6.60 31.18
N VAL A 326 -5.81 -6.08 30.83
CA VAL A 326 -6.91 -5.85 31.76
C VAL A 326 -7.99 -6.90 31.50
N ARG A 327 -8.46 -7.57 32.55
CA ARG A 327 -9.51 -8.58 32.49
C ARG A 327 -10.65 -8.25 33.44
N ALA A 328 -11.86 -8.65 33.07
CA ALA A 328 -13.01 -8.55 33.94
C ALA A 328 -14.03 -9.65 33.61
N GLU A 329 -14.71 -10.18 34.62
CA GLU A 329 -15.86 -11.05 34.40
C GLU A 329 -17.07 -10.20 34.03
N LEU A 330 -17.72 -10.49 32.91
CA LEU A 330 -18.94 -9.82 32.46
C LEU A 330 -20.06 -10.06 33.48
N ALA A 331 -20.78 -9.00 33.85
CA ALA A 331 -21.90 -9.13 34.78
C ALA A 331 -23.01 -10.04 34.20
N PRO A 332 -23.67 -10.88 35.03
CA PRO A 332 -24.77 -11.73 34.56
C PRO A 332 -25.89 -10.91 33.87
N GLY A 333 -26.45 -11.48 32.80
CA GLY A 333 -27.58 -10.93 32.06
C GLY A 333 -27.20 -9.90 30.99
N LYS A 334 -25.94 -9.45 30.94
CA LYS A 334 -25.44 -8.49 29.95
C LYS A 334 -25.36 -9.12 28.56
N ARG A 335 -25.71 -8.31 27.55
CA ARG A 335 -25.65 -8.66 26.12
C ARG A 335 -24.58 -7.82 25.43
N PHE A 336 -24.24 -8.19 24.20
CA PHE A 336 -23.28 -7.44 23.38
C PHE A 336 -23.60 -5.94 23.24
N PRO A 337 -24.87 -5.50 23.07
CA PRO A 337 -25.21 -4.07 23.05
C PRO A 337 -24.80 -3.33 24.33
N ASP A 338 -24.89 -3.98 25.49
CA ASP A 338 -24.49 -3.39 26.76
C ASP A 338 -22.97 -3.16 26.82
N VAL A 339 -22.21 -4.09 26.25
CA VAL A 339 -20.76 -3.98 26.14
C VAL A 339 -20.38 -2.81 25.24
N LEU A 340 -20.97 -2.68 24.05
CA LEU A 340 -20.66 -1.56 23.15
C LEU A 340 -21.05 -0.21 23.75
N ARG A 341 -22.22 -0.10 24.40
CA ARG A 341 -22.64 1.15 25.08
C ARG A 341 -21.65 1.60 26.15
N ALA A 342 -21.02 0.66 26.85
CA ALA A 342 -20.08 0.98 27.92
C ALA A 342 -18.66 1.29 27.43
N LEU A 343 -18.21 0.57 26.39
CA LEU A 343 -16.79 0.56 26.01
C LEU A 343 -16.48 1.37 24.74
N PHE A 344 -17.44 1.54 23.82
CA PHE A 344 -17.20 2.11 22.49
C PHE A 344 -17.51 3.62 22.44
N PRO A 345 -16.71 4.45 21.73
CA PRO A 345 -15.43 4.15 21.09
C PRO A 345 -14.32 3.84 22.09
N CYS A 346 -13.27 3.17 21.62
CA CYS A 346 -12.14 2.79 22.47
C CYS A 346 -11.46 4.04 23.07
N GLY A 347 -11.12 3.97 24.36
CA GLY A 347 -10.47 5.07 25.06
C GLY A 347 -9.10 5.46 24.52
N SER A 348 -8.32 4.48 24.05
CA SER A 348 -6.95 4.69 23.53
C SER A 348 -6.91 5.58 22.28
N ILE A 349 -8.01 5.63 21.52
CA ILE A 349 -8.13 6.41 20.28
C ILE A 349 -9.01 7.65 20.43
N THR A 350 -9.49 7.96 21.63
CA THR A 350 -10.25 9.17 21.95
C THR A 350 -9.41 10.09 22.83
N GLY A 351 -9.31 9.77 24.11
CA GLY A 351 -8.71 10.63 25.12
C GLY A 351 -9.38 10.48 26.48
N ALA A 352 -8.90 11.24 27.46
CA ALA A 352 -9.35 11.14 28.84
C ALA A 352 -9.51 12.54 29.45
N PRO A 353 -10.69 12.92 29.99
CA PRO A 353 -11.95 12.18 30.02
C PRO A 353 -12.60 12.01 28.63
N LYS A 354 -13.19 10.83 28.37
CA LYS A 354 -13.66 10.41 27.03
C LYS A 354 -14.62 11.42 26.38
N HIS A 355 -15.61 11.92 27.12
CA HIS A 355 -16.66 12.79 26.55
C HIS A 355 -16.10 14.17 26.16
N ALA A 356 -15.27 14.77 27.01
CA ALA A 356 -14.62 16.05 26.72
C ALA A 356 -13.66 15.92 25.52
N ALA A 357 -12.86 14.84 25.49
CA ALA A 357 -11.96 14.58 24.37
C ALA A 357 -12.72 14.41 23.03
N MET A 358 -13.84 13.66 23.01
CA MET A 358 -14.65 13.51 21.80
C MET A 358 -15.27 14.82 21.32
N ALA A 359 -15.75 15.67 22.25
CA ALA A 359 -16.27 16.99 21.90
C ALA A 359 -15.20 17.89 21.29
N LEU A 360 -13.98 17.87 21.83
CA LEU A 360 -12.85 18.61 21.25
C LEU A 360 -12.43 18.05 19.89
N ILE A 361 -12.35 16.72 19.74
CA ILE A 361 -12.07 16.04 18.47
C ILE A 361 -13.03 16.51 17.38
N GLN A 362 -14.32 16.59 17.67
CA GLN A 362 -15.34 17.05 16.73
C GLN A 362 -15.10 18.50 16.27
N GLN A 363 -14.50 19.34 17.10
CA GLN A 363 -14.21 20.74 16.77
C GLN A 363 -12.94 20.90 15.94
N ILE A 364 -11.92 20.07 16.19
CA ILE A 364 -10.58 20.23 15.60
C ILE A 364 -10.34 19.37 14.36
N GLU A 365 -11.02 18.23 14.21
CA GLU A 365 -10.85 17.37 13.03
C GLU A 365 -11.71 17.85 11.86
N THR A 366 -11.10 17.98 10.67
CA THR A 366 -11.76 18.53 9.48
C THR A 366 -12.62 17.52 8.72
N THR A 367 -12.47 16.23 9.02
CA THR A 367 -13.15 15.14 8.31
C THR A 367 -13.56 14.03 9.28
N PRO A 368 -14.68 13.32 9.03
CA PRO A 368 -15.05 12.17 9.85
C PRO A 368 -13.96 11.09 9.81
N ARG A 369 -13.86 10.33 10.90
CA ARG A 369 -13.04 9.12 11.01
C ARG A 369 -13.63 7.94 10.25
N GLY A 370 -14.96 7.80 10.23
CA GLY A 370 -15.63 6.66 9.63
C GLY A 370 -15.18 5.36 10.30
N LEU A 371 -14.81 4.36 9.50
CA LEU A 371 -14.32 3.10 10.05
C LEU A 371 -12.98 3.27 10.80
N TYR A 372 -12.15 4.26 10.46
CA TYR A 372 -10.88 4.48 11.15
C TYR A 372 -11.12 4.85 12.62
N THR A 373 -10.38 4.21 13.53
CA THR A 373 -10.60 4.25 15.00
C THR A 373 -11.95 3.72 15.50
N GLY A 374 -12.75 3.16 14.58
CA GLY A 374 -13.91 2.33 14.90
C GLY A 374 -13.50 0.92 15.33
N ALA A 375 -14.36 -0.06 15.07
CA ALA A 375 -14.09 -1.46 15.39
C ALA A 375 -14.37 -2.40 14.22
N ILE A 376 -13.51 -3.42 14.08
CA ILE A 376 -13.68 -4.54 13.16
C ILE A 376 -13.62 -5.83 13.97
N GLY A 377 -14.51 -6.78 13.73
CA GLY A 377 -14.43 -8.05 14.43
C GLY A 377 -15.52 -9.05 14.09
N TRP A 378 -15.69 -10.05 14.94
CA TRP A 378 -16.70 -11.08 14.79
C TRP A 378 -17.41 -11.33 16.11
N ILE A 379 -18.63 -11.87 16.03
CA ILE A 379 -19.39 -12.38 17.17
C ILE A 379 -20.01 -13.74 16.81
N ASP A 380 -19.90 -14.68 17.73
CA ASP A 380 -20.56 -15.98 17.68
C ASP A 380 -21.89 -15.91 18.45
N PRO A 381 -22.87 -16.80 18.18
CA PRO A 381 -24.04 -16.92 19.03
C PRO A 381 -23.63 -17.22 20.48
N PRO A 382 -24.46 -16.89 21.48
CA PRO A 382 -24.24 -17.35 22.84
C PRO A 382 -24.03 -18.86 22.89
N SER A 383 -23.07 -19.30 23.71
CA SER A 383 -22.76 -20.73 23.92
C SER A 383 -24.05 -21.49 24.25
N GLY A 384 -24.11 -22.77 23.84
CA GLY A 384 -25.32 -23.62 23.75
C GLY A 384 -26.28 -23.63 24.98
N PRO A 385 -27.39 -24.37 24.90
CA PRO A 385 -28.49 -24.26 25.88
C PRO A 385 -27.95 -24.36 27.31
N PRO A 386 -28.36 -23.44 28.20
CA PRO A 386 -27.75 -23.31 29.51
C PRO A 386 -27.86 -24.62 30.29
N VAL A 387 -26.74 -25.07 30.84
CA VAL A 387 -26.66 -26.36 31.56
C VAL A 387 -27.47 -26.31 32.87
N ASN A 388 -27.67 -25.11 33.43
CA ASN A 388 -28.54 -24.85 34.57
C ASN A 388 -29.07 -23.39 34.58
N LEU A 389 -29.94 -23.08 35.53
CA LEU A 389 -30.58 -21.75 35.67
C LEU A 389 -29.58 -20.61 35.97
N ALA A 390 -28.46 -20.91 36.63
CA ALA A 390 -27.41 -19.93 36.91
C ALA A 390 -26.56 -19.63 35.67
N ASP A 391 -26.33 -20.63 34.83
CA ASP A 391 -25.63 -20.50 33.55
C ASP A 391 -26.50 -19.75 32.53
N ALA A 392 -27.83 -19.93 32.56
CA ALA A 392 -28.76 -19.19 31.71
C ALA A 392 -28.64 -17.66 31.88
N ALA A 393 -28.31 -17.20 33.09
CA ALA A 393 -28.07 -15.80 33.35
C ALA A 393 -26.69 -15.32 32.84
N LYS A 394 -25.68 -16.20 32.77
CA LYS A 394 -24.32 -15.83 32.32
C LYS A 394 -24.18 -15.77 30.79
N HIS A 395 -24.88 -16.63 30.05
CA HIS A 395 -24.67 -16.85 28.62
C HIS A 395 -25.57 -15.96 27.72
N ARG A 396 -25.75 -14.67 28.04
CA ARG A 396 -26.54 -13.77 27.17
C ARG A 396 -25.69 -13.05 26.11
N CYS A 397 -24.37 -13.13 26.19
CA CYS A 397 -23.45 -12.64 25.19
C CYS A 397 -22.65 -13.82 24.62
N GLY A 398 -22.59 -13.93 23.30
CA GLY A 398 -21.67 -14.87 22.66
C GLY A 398 -20.24 -14.35 22.66
N ASP A 399 -19.31 -15.24 22.35
CA ASP A 399 -17.91 -14.88 22.23
C ASP A 399 -17.70 -13.95 21.05
N PHE A 400 -16.82 -12.98 21.23
CA PHE A 400 -16.50 -12.01 20.20
C PHE A 400 -15.08 -11.52 20.34
N CYS A 401 -14.54 -11.01 19.24
CA CYS A 401 -13.26 -10.32 19.24
C CYS A 401 -13.35 -9.10 18.33
N LEU A 402 -13.14 -7.92 18.91
CA LEU A 402 -13.10 -6.66 18.20
C LEU A 402 -11.68 -6.09 18.26
N SER A 403 -11.14 -5.66 17.12
CA SER A 403 -9.93 -4.85 17.04
C SER A 403 -10.30 -3.37 16.89
N VAL A 404 -9.39 -2.49 17.30
CA VAL A 404 -9.48 -1.08 16.96
C VAL A 404 -9.09 -0.94 15.49
N ALA A 405 -9.91 -0.29 14.67
CA ALA A 405 -9.66 -0.13 13.23
C ALA A 405 -8.61 0.95 12.94
N ILE A 406 -7.36 0.64 13.29
CA ILE A 406 -6.17 1.44 12.97
C ILE A 406 -5.32 0.71 11.95
N ARG A 407 -4.51 1.46 11.19
CA ARG A 407 -3.75 0.92 10.05
C ARG A 407 -4.69 0.16 9.10
N THR A 408 -5.80 0.82 8.79
CA THR A 408 -6.92 0.32 8.00
C THR A 408 -7.14 1.24 6.82
N ILE A 409 -7.28 0.65 5.63
CA ILE A 409 -7.59 1.32 4.38
C ILE A 409 -9.03 0.98 4.01
N THR A 410 -9.80 2.00 3.62
CA THR A 410 -11.10 1.84 2.97
C THR A 410 -10.97 2.27 1.51
N ILE A 411 -11.38 1.41 0.58
CA ILE A 411 -11.37 1.69 -0.86
C ILE A 411 -12.83 1.74 -1.33
N ASP A 412 -13.22 2.82 -1.99
CA ASP A 412 -14.58 3.01 -2.50
C ASP A 412 -14.84 2.09 -3.72
N ASP A 413 -16.09 1.68 -3.96
CA ASP A 413 -16.39 0.71 -5.03
C ASP A 413 -16.13 1.28 -6.44
N PRO A 414 -15.38 0.56 -7.31
CA PRO A 414 -15.21 0.91 -8.72
C PRO A 414 -16.49 1.04 -9.56
N GLN A 415 -17.64 0.50 -9.12
CA GLN A 415 -18.92 0.60 -9.83
C GLN A 415 -19.67 1.92 -9.55
N THR A 416 -19.32 2.62 -8.47
CA THR A 416 -19.97 3.90 -8.09
C THR A 416 -19.26 5.13 -8.66
N GLY A 417 -18.07 4.95 -9.22
CA GLY A 417 -17.29 6.00 -9.85
C GLY A 417 -16.91 5.65 -11.29
N ASP A 418 -16.95 6.64 -12.18
CA ASP A 418 -16.41 6.52 -13.53
C ASP A 418 -14.89 6.28 -13.43
N ARG A 419 -14.43 5.04 -13.73
CA ARG A 419 -13.00 4.71 -13.77
C ARG A 419 -12.23 5.64 -14.72
N GLY A 420 -12.90 6.20 -15.73
CA GLY A 420 -12.35 7.18 -16.66
C GLY A 420 -12.05 8.54 -16.01
N ALA A 421 -12.72 8.90 -14.91
CA ALA A 421 -12.53 10.18 -14.23
C ALA A 421 -11.29 10.21 -13.31
N ASN A 422 -10.80 9.04 -12.87
CA ASN A 422 -9.72 8.92 -11.87
C ASN A 422 -8.44 8.27 -12.42
N ASP A 423 -8.17 8.36 -13.73
CA ASP A 423 -6.92 7.85 -14.34
C ASP A 423 -6.69 6.33 -14.07
N GLY A 424 -7.77 5.56 -13.91
CA GLY A 424 -7.70 4.12 -13.58
C GLY A 424 -7.45 3.79 -12.10
N LEU A 425 -7.43 4.78 -11.21
CA LEU A 425 -7.22 4.59 -9.76
C LEU A 425 -8.54 4.35 -9.00
N LEU A 426 -8.48 3.48 -7.99
CA LEU A 426 -9.56 3.30 -7.02
C LEU A 426 -9.42 4.29 -5.86
N PRO A 427 -10.38 5.19 -5.60
CA PRO A 427 -10.30 6.12 -4.48
C PRO A 427 -10.22 5.38 -3.14
N ALA A 428 -9.27 5.78 -2.30
CA ALA A 428 -9.02 5.14 -1.03
C ALA A 428 -8.65 6.15 0.05
N ARG A 429 -8.87 5.74 1.30
CA ARG A 429 -8.63 6.55 2.49
C ARG A 429 -8.00 5.71 3.59
N ALA A 430 -7.13 6.33 4.38
CA ALA A 430 -6.61 5.77 5.63
C ALA A 430 -6.49 6.89 6.66
N GLY A 431 -6.69 6.58 7.94
CA GLY A 431 -6.50 7.55 9.02
C GLY A 431 -5.18 7.37 9.76
N ILE A 432 -4.66 8.48 10.25
CA ILE A 432 -3.44 8.53 11.07
C ILE A 432 -3.66 9.53 12.21
N GLY A 433 -3.03 9.29 13.35
CA GLY A 433 -3.03 10.25 14.44
C GLY A 433 -2.02 9.97 15.53
N ALA A 434 -2.06 10.85 16.52
CA ALA A 434 -1.18 10.86 17.67
C ALA A 434 -1.95 11.21 18.95
N GLY A 435 -1.54 10.61 20.06
CA GLY A 435 -2.11 10.88 21.38
C GLY A 435 -1.38 12.05 22.01
N ILE A 436 -2.02 13.21 22.06
CA ILE A 436 -1.43 14.46 22.50
C ILE A 436 -1.60 14.60 24.01
N VAL A 437 -0.49 14.84 24.70
CA VAL A 437 -0.40 15.16 26.13
C VAL A 437 0.22 16.55 26.30
N LEU A 438 0.28 17.06 27.53
CA LEU A 438 0.72 18.44 27.78
C LEU A 438 2.16 18.73 27.32
N ASP A 439 3.03 17.71 27.36
CA ASP A 439 4.44 17.79 26.98
C ASP A 439 4.70 17.43 25.51
N SER A 440 3.64 17.19 24.72
CA SER A 440 3.76 16.86 23.29
C SER A 440 4.32 18.04 22.49
N LEU A 441 5.25 17.76 21.57
CA LEU A 441 5.78 18.74 20.63
C LEU A 441 5.19 18.50 19.25
N ALA A 442 4.55 19.53 18.66
CA ALA A 442 3.84 19.38 17.38
C ALA A 442 4.71 18.80 16.25
N ALA A 443 6.00 19.15 16.20
CA ALA A 443 6.93 18.62 15.21
C ALA A 443 7.16 17.10 15.36
N ASP A 444 7.30 16.62 16.60
CA ASP A 444 7.54 15.21 16.91
C ASP A 444 6.28 14.38 16.66
N GLU A 445 5.12 14.90 17.08
CA GLU A 445 3.82 14.23 16.86
C GLU A 445 3.46 14.14 15.37
N TYR A 446 3.80 15.18 14.59
CA TYR A 446 3.65 15.16 13.14
C TYR A 446 4.57 14.10 12.50
N ALA A 447 5.83 14.02 12.94
CA ALA A 447 6.76 13.00 12.48
C ALA A 447 6.29 11.58 12.88
N GLU A 448 5.73 11.41 14.07
CA GLU A 448 5.15 10.14 14.53
C GLU A 448 3.96 9.71 13.65
N CYS A 449 3.10 10.66 13.25
CA CYS A 449 2.02 10.36 12.31
C CYS A 449 2.57 9.79 10.99
N TRP A 450 3.58 10.41 10.39
CA TRP A 450 4.20 9.89 9.16
C TRP A 450 4.96 8.58 9.38
N LEU A 451 5.55 8.36 10.55
CA LEU A 451 6.13 7.07 10.92
C LEU A 451 5.05 5.98 10.97
N LYS A 452 3.90 6.27 11.58
CA LYS A 452 2.73 5.39 11.57
C LYS A 452 2.21 5.17 10.16
N ALA A 453 2.31 6.13 9.25
CA ALA A 453 1.92 6.01 7.84
C ALA A 453 2.76 4.98 7.06
N ARG A 454 3.95 4.61 7.54
CA ARG A 454 4.89 3.75 6.81
C ARG A 454 4.38 2.32 6.56
N PHE A 455 3.33 1.86 7.24
CA PHE A 455 2.67 0.60 6.87
C PHE A 455 2.12 0.67 5.43
N LEU A 456 1.66 1.85 5.04
CA LEU A 456 1.07 2.19 3.75
C LEU A 456 2.14 2.74 2.79
N THR A 457 2.83 3.82 3.15
CA THR A 457 3.72 4.54 2.24
C THR A 457 4.99 3.77 1.89
N GLY A 458 5.43 2.88 2.78
CA GLY A 458 6.59 2.01 2.56
C GLY A 458 6.25 0.65 1.97
N ALA A 459 5.00 0.39 1.58
CA ALA A 459 4.65 -0.85 0.88
C ALA A 459 5.39 -0.90 -0.47
N ASP A 460 6.13 -1.99 -0.71
CA ASP A 460 6.85 -2.20 -1.95
C ASP A 460 5.86 -2.56 -3.06
N PRO A 461 5.75 -1.77 -4.13
CA PRO A 461 4.82 -2.06 -5.21
C PRO A 461 5.27 -3.22 -6.11
N GLY A 462 6.47 -3.79 -5.88
CA GLY A 462 7.03 -4.88 -6.66
C GLY A 462 7.78 -4.42 -7.92
N PHE A 463 8.10 -3.13 -8.03
CA PHE A 463 8.89 -2.58 -9.13
C PHE A 463 9.75 -1.39 -8.69
N ALA A 464 10.76 -1.09 -9.50
CA ALA A 464 11.52 0.14 -9.45
C ALA A 464 11.09 1.10 -10.56
N LEU A 465 11.23 2.40 -10.34
CA LEU A 465 11.22 3.39 -11.40
C LEU A 465 12.57 3.34 -12.12
N PHE A 466 12.59 3.54 -13.44
CA PHE A 466 13.87 3.57 -14.13
C PHE A 466 13.88 4.47 -15.36
N GLU A 467 15.08 4.96 -15.66
CA GLU A 467 15.39 5.69 -16.86
C GLU A 467 16.48 5.01 -17.67
N THR A 468 16.45 5.28 -18.97
CA THR A 468 17.48 4.84 -19.89
C THR A 468 17.72 5.96 -20.88
N MET A 469 18.95 6.42 -20.92
CA MET A 469 19.37 7.59 -21.67
C MET A 469 20.72 7.36 -22.34
N ALA A 470 20.97 8.14 -23.38
CA ALA A 470 22.22 8.14 -24.12
C ALA A 470 23.30 8.98 -23.43
N LEU A 471 24.54 8.50 -23.50
CA LEU A 471 25.75 9.29 -23.30
C LEU A 471 26.39 9.56 -24.68
N THR A 472 26.48 10.82 -25.10
CA THR A 472 26.70 11.17 -26.52
C THR A 472 28.11 11.57 -26.93
N VAL A 473 29.10 11.71 -26.03
CA VAL A 473 30.50 11.94 -26.45
C VAL A 473 31.52 11.53 -25.37
N ALA A 474 32.59 10.81 -25.76
CA ALA A 474 33.69 10.42 -24.87
C ALA A 474 34.75 11.53 -24.67
N THR A 475 34.99 12.38 -25.67
CA THR A 475 35.96 13.50 -25.60
C THR A 475 35.55 14.61 -24.62
N ASP A 476 34.24 14.73 -24.32
CA ASP A 476 33.71 15.66 -23.33
C ASP A 476 33.51 15.03 -21.95
N LEU A 477 33.71 13.70 -21.81
CA LEU A 477 33.52 13.02 -20.53
C LEU A 477 34.58 13.48 -19.51
N ALA A 478 35.83 13.64 -19.94
CA ALA A 478 36.91 14.18 -19.10
C ALA A 478 36.63 15.63 -18.66
N LYS A 479 36.11 16.47 -19.55
CA LYS A 479 35.68 17.85 -19.23
C LYS A 479 34.47 17.85 -18.30
N THR A 480 33.45 17.05 -18.59
CA THR A 480 32.26 16.88 -17.75
C THR A 480 32.66 16.47 -16.34
N VAL A 481 33.55 15.49 -16.19
CA VAL A 481 34.05 15.05 -14.88
C VAL A 481 34.98 16.07 -14.22
N SER A 482 35.75 16.85 -14.98
CA SER A 482 36.50 17.99 -14.42
C SER A 482 35.58 19.09 -13.87
N LEU A 483 34.35 19.17 -14.38
CA LEU A 483 33.29 20.05 -13.89
C LEU A 483 32.48 19.40 -12.76
N LEU A 484 32.70 18.13 -12.41
CA LEU A 484 32.07 17.50 -11.25
C LEU A 484 32.87 17.81 -9.97
N PRO A 485 32.21 17.92 -8.80
CA PRO A 485 32.91 18.16 -7.54
C PRO A 485 33.93 17.04 -7.23
N GLY A 486 35.01 17.43 -6.54
CA GLY A 486 35.95 16.52 -5.89
C GLY A 486 35.27 15.69 -4.79
N ARG A 487 36.03 14.89 -4.01
CA ARG A 487 35.49 13.97 -2.99
C ARG A 487 34.56 14.59 -1.93
N ASP A 488 34.45 15.92 -1.87
CA ASP A 488 33.55 16.66 -0.99
C ASP A 488 32.21 16.95 -1.69
N THR A 489 31.25 16.03 -1.57
CA THR A 489 30.04 15.97 -2.40
C THR A 489 28.93 16.99 -2.09
N ASN A 490 29.18 18.04 -1.30
CA ASN A 490 28.14 19.02 -0.89
C ASN A 490 28.38 20.48 -1.32
N ALA A 491 29.45 20.79 -2.07
CA ALA A 491 29.85 22.19 -2.27
C ALA A 491 29.22 22.91 -3.49
N ARG A 492 28.60 22.21 -4.46
CA ARG A 492 28.01 22.84 -5.67
C ARG A 492 26.48 22.77 -5.68
N PRO A 493 25.77 23.84 -6.08
CA PRO A 493 24.32 23.81 -6.26
C PRO A 493 23.88 22.75 -7.27
N VAL A 494 22.75 22.10 -7.01
CA VAL A 494 22.12 21.07 -7.86
C VAL A 494 22.04 21.51 -9.33
N ALA A 495 21.63 22.75 -9.60
CA ALA A 495 21.50 23.28 -10.96
C ALA A 495 22.83 23.25 -11.75
N ALA A 496 23.96 23.54 -11.11
CA ALA A 496 25.27 23.51 -11.75
C ALA A 496 25.72 22.08 -12.09
N ARG A 497 25.40 21.12 -11.21
CA ARG A 497 25.67 19.69 -11.45
C ARG A 497 24.86 19.17 -12.64
N VAL A 498 23.56 19.49 -12.69
CA VAL A 498 22.69 19.12 -13.81
C VAL A 498 23.18 19.74 -15.12
N ALA A 499 23.55 21.02 -15.14
CA ALA A 499 24.07 21.68 -16.33
C ALA A 499 25.36 21.03 -16.86
N ALA A 500 26.30 20.71 -15.97
CA ALA A 500 27.54 20.01 -16.35
C ALA A 500 27.25 18.64 -16.98
N LEU A 501 26.38 17.84 -16.35
CA LEU A 501 26.01 16.52 -16.85
C LEU A 501 25.20 16.56 -18.17
N THR A 502 24.43 17.63 -18.40
CA THR A 502 23.62 17.81 -19.61
C THR A 502 24.48 17.91 -20.87
N CYS A 503 25.72 18.40 -20.75
CA CYS A 503 26.67 18.45 -21.87
C CYS A 503 26.96 17.04 -22.44
N ALA A 504 27.04 16.03 -21.57
CA ALA A 504 27.28 14.64 -21.98
C ALA A 504 25.99 13.82 -22.17
N MET A 505 24.89 14.23 -21.52
CA MET A 505 23.57 13.60 -21.57
C MET A 505 22.49 14.66 -21.88
N PRO A 506 22.27 15.00 -23.16
CA PRO A 506 21.44 16.16 -23.56
C PRO A 506 20.01 16.16 -23.01
N PHE A 507 19.41 14.98 -22.81
CA PHE A 507 18.04 14.86 -22.32
C PHE A 507 17.94 14.62 -20.79
N LEU A 508 19.06 14.70 -20.06
CA LEU A 508 19.08 14.43 -18.61
C LEU A 508 18.04 15.25 -17.83
N PRO A 509 17.86 16.57 -18.03
CA PRO A 509 16.88 17.35 -17.28
C PRO A 509 15.45 16.78 -17.41
N ARG A 510 15.06 16.34 -18.61
CA ARG A 510 13.75 15.74 -18.87
C ARG A 510 13.59 14.36 -18.24
N HIS A 511 14.67 13.56 -18.22
CA HIS A 511 14.66 12.28 -17.51
C HIS A 511 14.53 12.47 -16.00
N LEU A 512 15.24 13.43 -15.41
CA LEU A 512 15.14 13.75 -13.98
C LEU A 512 13.74 14.25 -13.62
N ALA A 513 13.19 15.20 -14.38
CA ALA A 513 11.83 15.72 -14.14
C ALA A 513 10.75 14.64 -14.25
N ARG A 514 10.87 13.71 -15.22
CA ARG A 514 9.94 12.59 -15.33
C ARG A 514 10.06 11.62 -14.15
N LEU A 515 11.28 11.33 -13.72
CA LEU A 515 11.54 10.43 -12.59
C LEU A 515 11.04 11.01 -11.27
N GLU A 516 11.25 12.31 -11.04
CA GLU A 516 10.74 13.07 -9.89
C GLU A 516 9.22 13.03 -9.85
N LYS A 517 8.55 13.41 -10.94
CA LYS A 517 7.07 13.38 -11.03
C LYS A 517 6.51 11.96 -10.82
N ALA A 518 7.19 10.94 -11.34
CA ALA A 518 6.82 9.55 -11.11
C ALA A 518 7.00 9.15 -9.63
N ALA A 519 8.10 9.56 -9.02
CA ALA A 519 8.37 9.30 -7.61
C ALA A 519 7.34 9.97 -6.70
N GLU A 520 6.99 11.22 -6.95
CA GLU A 520 5.95 11.94 -6.21
C GLU A 520 4.59 11.25 -6.33
N ARG A 521 4.11 11.00 -7.56
CA ARG A 521 2.78 10.37 -7.76
C ARG A 521 2.72 8.98 -7.16
N LEU A 522 3.77 8.16 -7.27
CA LEU A 522 3.79 6.77 -6.76
C LEU A 522 4.32 6.65 -5.32
N GLY A 523 4.64 7.78 -4.68
CA GLY A 523 5.17 7.87 -3.31
C GLY A 523 6.52 7.19 -3.11
N PHE A 524 7.43 7.22 -4.10
CA PHE A 524 8.82 6.80 -3.93
C PHE A 524 9.60 7.91 -3.21
N ASP A 525 10.51 7.54 -2.33
CA ASP A 525 11.40 8.53 -1.72
C ASP A 525 12.30 9.14 -2.82
N TRP A 526 12.33 10.47 -2.89
CA TRP A 526 13.08 11.21 -3.90
C TRP A 526 14.18 12.06 -3.28
N SER A 527 15.37 11.99 -3.85
CA SER A 527 16.48 12.88 -3.53
C SER A 527 17.34 13.08 -4.78
N ILE A 528 17.25 14.27 -5.37
CA ILE A 528 18.05 14.62 -6.54
C ILE A 528 19.55 14.51 -6.25
N ASP A 529 20.00 14.84 -5.04
CA ASP A 529 21.40 14.74 -4.66
C ASP A 529 21.92 13.30 -4.68
N ARG A 530 21.14 12.34 -4.15
CA ARG A 530 21.49 10.91 -4.19
C ARG A 530 21.53 10.40 -5.62
N VAL A 531 20.56 10.80 -6.44
CA VAL A 531 20.49 10.40 -7.86
C VAL A 531 21.71 10.92 -8.63
N LEU A 532 22.01 12.21 -8.51
CA LEU A 532 23.16 12.82 -9.17
C LEU A 532 24.47 12.20 -8.68
N ALA A 533 24.62 11.95 -7.38
CA ALA A 533 25.81 11.30 -6.84
C ALA A 533 26.03 9.90 -7.42
N SER A 534 24.95 9.12 -7.61
CA SER A 534 25.00 7.80 -8.24
C SER A 534 25.49 7.88 -9.71
N ILE A 535 24.97 8.84 -10.48
CA ILE A 535 25.41 9.09 -11.87
C ILE A 535 26.88 9.51 -11.92
N GLU A 536 27.26 10.50 -11.12
CA GLU A 536 28.62 11.05 -11.08
C GLU A 536 29.66 9.99 -10.69
N THR A 537 29.32 9.12 -9.73
CA THR A 537 30.18 8.01 -9.32
C THR A 537 30.44 7.04 -10.48
N GLN A 538 29.39 6.68 -11.23
CA GLN A 538 29.53 5.77 -12.37
C GLN A 538 30.30 6.39 -13.54
N LEU A 539 30.09 7.68 -13.83
CA LEU A 539 30.84 8.39 -14.86
C LEU A 539 32.35 8.43 -14.53
N LYS A 540 32.69 8.70 -13.26
CA LYS A 540 34.08 8.67 -12.78
C LYS A 540 34.70 7.27 -12.95
N ALA A 541 33.94 6.21 -12.68
CA ALA A 541 34.41 4.83 -12.86
C ALA A 541 34.70 4.49 -14.34
N VAL A 542 33.80 4.88 -15.25
CA VAL A 542 33.99 4.67 -16.71
C VAL A 542 35.24 5.39 -17.22
N LEU A 543 35.50 6.62 -16.76
CA LEU A 543 36.72 7.36 -17.13
C LEU A 543 38.00 6.74 -16.61
N ALA A 544 38.00 6.23 -15.38
CA ALA A 544 39.18 5.59 -14.81
C ALA A 544 39.61 4.38 -15.66
N VAL A 545 38.64 3.60 -16.14
CA VAL A 545 38.90 2.49 -17.07
C VAL A 545 39.41 2.99 -18.42
N ALA A 546 38.77 4.01 -19.01
CA ALA A 546 39.18 4.57 -20.30
C ALA A 546 40.60 5.19 -20.28
N SER A 547 41.00 5.79 -19.16
CA SER A 547 42.33 6.41 -19.00
C SER A 547 43.45 5.40 -18.76
N SER A 548 43.12 4.14 -18.49
CA SER A 548 44.07 3.03 -18.27
C SER A 548 44.37 2.21 -19.53
N ALA A 549 43.66 2.48 -20.64
CA ALA A 549 43.93 1.89 -21.95
C ALA A 549 45.01 2.69 -22.71
N PRO A 550 45.94 2.06 -23.46
CA PRO A 550 47.00 2.77 -24.16
C PRO A 550 46.42 3.69 -25.25
N SER A 551 46.61 5.00 -25.08
CA SER A 551 46.04 6.05 -25.91
C SER A 551 46.87 6.31 -27.17
N HIS A 552 46.26 6.20 -28.35
CA HIS A 552 46.69 6.94 -29.54
C HIS A 552 46.15 8.38 -29.44
N THR A 553 47.07 9.34 -29.34
CA THR A 553 46.81 10.78 -29.25
C THR A 553 46.19 11.33 -30.55
N VAL A 554 45.04 11.98 -30.43
CA VAL A 554 44.60 13.01 -31.38
C VAL A 554 44.24 14.27 -30.58
N SER A 555 44.96 15.34 -30.87
CA SER A 555 44.79 16.67 -30.29
C SER A 555 43.71 17.43 -31.06
N ALA A 556 42.70 17.96 -30.36
CA ALA A 556 41.81 18.98 -30.89
C ALA A 556 41.54 20.03 -29.79
N SER A 557 41.95 21.28 -30.07
CA SER A 557 41.78 22.45 -29.24
C SER A 557 40.30 22.87 -29.16
N ALA A 558 39.81 23.24 -27.97
CA ALA A 558 38.44 23.70 -27.74
C ALA A 558 38.38 25.20 -27.40
N PRO A 559 37.29 25.91 -27.77
CA PRO A 559 37.06 27.30 -27.38
C PRO A 559 36.43 27.42 -25.98
N THR A 560 36.61 28.58 -25.35
CA THR A 560 36.15 28.93 -23.98
C THR A 560 34.76 29.57 -24.00
N PRO A 561 33.78 29.17 -23.15
CA PRO A 561 32.49 29.84 -23.10
C PRO A 561 32.50 31.02 -22.12
N THR A 562 31.95 32.15 -22.56
CA THR A 562 31.70 33.36 -21.75
C THR A 562 30.28 33.33 -21.17
N SER A 563 30.12 33.97 -20.01
CA SER A 563 28.92 33.97 -19.16
C SER A 563 27.68 34.61 -19.79
N THR A 564 26.53 33.94 -19.77
CA THR A 564 25.22 34.61 -19.66
C THR A 564 24.15 33.65 -19.11
N SER A 565 23.24 34.18 -18.30
CA SER A 565 22.09 33.48 -17.71
C SER A 565 21.25 32.78 -18.78
N MET A 566 21.24 31.45 -18.79
CA MET A 566 20.37 30.64 -19.66
C MET A 566 19.33 29.90 -18.83
N SER A 567 18.06 30.07 -19.23
CA SER A 567 16.95 29.24 -18.77
C SER A 567 17.21 27.77 -19.11
N LEU A 568 17.17 26.90 -18.10
CA LEU A 568 17.47 25.46 -18.18
C LEU A 568 16.56 24.68 -19.15
N ASP A 569 15.45 25.27 -19.60
CA ASP A 569 14.46 24.60 -20.46
C ASP A 569 14.81 24.58 -21.96
N ARG A 570 15.88 25.25 -22.42
CA ARG A 570 16.16 25.45 -23.86
C ARG A 570 17.53 25.00 -24.36
N PHE A 571 18.37 24.37 -23.56
CA PHE A 571 19.68 23.95 -24.04
C PHE A 571 19.62 22.63 -24.81
N VAL A 572 19.84 22.67 -26.13
CA VAL A 572 20.10 21.51 -26.98
C VAL A 572 21.43 21.78 -27.72
N PRO A 573 22.47 20.95 -27.56
CA PRO A 573 23.73 21.13 -28.28
C PRO A 573 23.52 20.98 -29.79
N GLU A 574 24.19 21.82 -30.59
CA GLU A 574 24.29 21.70 -32.07
C GLU A 574 25.04 20.42 -32.54
N ALA A 575 25.52 19.60 -31.61
CA ALA A 575 26.28 18.38 -31.90
C ALA A 575 25.36 17.22 -32.29
N THR A 576 25.77 16.47 -33.33
CA THR A 576 25.11 15.25 -33.80
C THR A 576 24.86 14.29 -32.65
N PHE A 577 23.60 13.90 -32.42
CA PHE A 577 23.21 12.92 -31.40
C PHE A 577 23.79 11.54 -31.75
N ALA A 578 25.00 11.24 -31.24
CA ALA A 578 25.75 10.02 -31.51
C ALA A 578 25.99 9.23 -30.22
N PRO A 579 25.04 8.38 -29.79
CA PRO A 579 25.12 7.70 -28.49
C PRO A 579 26.25 6.66 -28.48
N THR A 580 27.13 6.72 -27.48
CA THR A 580 28.28 5.80 -27.31
C THR A 580 28.03 4.77 -26.20
N HIS A 581 27.35 5.20 -25.12
CA HIS A 581 27.04 4.36 -23.97
C HIS A 581 25.57 4.50 -23.60
N ARG A 582 25.04 3.44 -23.01
CA ARG A 582 23.74 3.39 -22.36
C ARG A 582 23.92 3.69 -20.87
N VAL A 583 23.27 4.74 -20.39
CA VAL A 583 23.11 5.01 -18.96
C VAL A 583 21.74 4.48 -18.53
N ARG A 584 21.72 3.59 -17.55
CA ARG A 584 20.48 3.10 -16.90
C ARG A 584 20.49 3.52 -15.45
N LEU A 585 19.48 4.28 -15.05
CA LEU A 585 19.24 4.72 -13.68
C LEU A 585 17.98 4.03 -13.18
N ALA A 586 18.05 3.31 -12.07
CA ALA A 586 16.89 2.73 -11.39
C ALA A 586 16.74 3.36 -10.01
N LEU A 587 15.51 3.54 -9.55
CA LEU A 587 15.15 4.08 -8.24
C LEU A 587 14.21 3.10 -7.53
N SER A 588 14.67 2.57 -6.42
CA SER A 588 13.88 1.72 -5.53
C SER A 588 12.88 2.55 -4.71
N LYS A 589 11.86 1.89 -4.14
CA LYS A 589 10.79 2.54 -3.35
C LYS A 589 11.31 3.40 -2.18
N ASP A 590 12.40 2.97 -1.56
CA ASP A 590 13.11 3.64 -0.45
C ASP A 590 14.04 4.79 -0.91
N GLY A 591 14.01 5.12 -2.20
CA GLY A 591 14.79 6.21 -2.78
C GLY A 591 16.26 5.87 -2.99
N THR A 592 16.63 4.58 -2.96
CA THR A 592 17.97 4.12 -3.29
C THR A 592 18.18 4.14 -4.81
N PRO A 593 19.10 4.97 -5.36
CA PRO A 593 19.35 5.04 -6.80
C PRO A 593 20.51 4.13 -7.23
N VAL A 594 20.27 3.32 -8.25
CA VAL A 594 21.28 2.47 -8.89
C VAL A 594 21.52 2.94 -10.32
N CYS A 595 22.68 3.55 -10.56
CA CYS A 595 23.13 3.92 -11.91
C CYS A 595 24.09 2.86 -12.46
N THR A 596 23.97 2.56 -13.75
CA THR A 596 24.90 1.70 -14.51
C THR A 596 25.16 2.31 -15.87
N ILE A 597 26.41 2.21 -16.34
CA ILE A 597 26.83 2.71 -17.65
C ILE A 597 27.50 1.56 -18.40
N ALA A 598 27.04 1.28 -19.62
CA ALA A 598 27.59 0.22 -20.46
C ALA A 598 27.74 0.69 -21.90
N PRO A 599 28.73 0.18 -22.67
CA PRO A 599 28.85 0.46 -24.09
C PRO A 599 27.55 0.15 -24.84
N LEU A 600 27.16 1.03 -25.76
CA LEU A 600 25.98 0.82 -26.59
C LEU A 600 26.35 -0.02 -27.80
N ALA A 601 25.72 -1.19 -27.94
CA ALA A 601 25.90 -2.02 -29.13
C ALA A 601 25.46 -1.26 -30.40
N PRO A 602 26.15 -1.41 -31.54
CA PRO A 602 25.75 -0.79 -32.79
C PRO A 602 24.33 -1.24 -33.18
N LEU A 603 23.59 -0.35 -33.83
CA LEU A 603 22.34 -0.75 -34.46
C LEU A 603 22.68 -1.60 -35.70
N GLY A 604 21.84 -2.59 -36.02
CA GLY A 604 21.95 -3.31 -37.30
C GLY A 604 21.63 -2.41 -38.50
N ALA A 605 21.48 -3.01 -39.68
CA ALA A 605 21.06 -2.25 -40.86
C ALA A 605 19.67 -1.61 -40.65
N GLU A 606 19.53 -0.35 -41.05
CA GLU A 606 18.23 0.31 -41.19
C GLU A 606 17.65 0.06 -42.60
N PRO A 607 16.31 -0.03 -42.76
CA PRO A 607 15.30 0.12 -41.72
C PRO A 607 15.22 -1.10 -40.78
N VAL A 608 14.91 -0.84 -39.51
CA VAL A 608 14.72 -1.91 -38.52
C VAL A 608 13.34 -2.55 -38.66
N GLY A 609 13.25 -3.87 -38.49
CA GLY A 609 11.99 -4.59 -38.55
C GLY A 609 11.09 -4.36 -37.33
N LEU A 610 9.79 -4.24 -37.56
CA LEU A 610 8.75 -4.13 -36.52
C LEU A 610 7.67 -5.19 -36.77
N LEU A 611 7.32 -5.96 -35.74
CA LEU A 611 6.23 -6.94 -35.79
C LEU A 611 5.00 -6.39 -35.05
N LEU A 612 3.81 -6.92 -35.35
CA LEU A 612 2.58 -6.55 -34.63
C LEU A 612 2.32 -7.54 -33.50
N ALA A 613 2.28 -7.06 -32.26
CA ALA A 613 2.20 -7.91 -31.07
C ALA A 613 1.02 -8.90 -31.11
N VAL A 614 -0.15 -8.43 -31.56
CA VAL A 614 -1.38 -9.24 -31.66
C VAL A 614 -1.27 -10.39 -32.67
N ASP A 615 -0.54 -10.21 -33.76
CA ASP A 615 -0.33 -11.25 -34.78
C ASP A 615 0.61 -12.37 -34.25
N HIS A 616 1.34 -12.08 -33.16
CA HIS A 616 2.22 -13.02 -32.49
C HIS A 616 1.69 -13.48 -31.12
N GLY A 617 0.38 -13.36 -30.89
CA GLY A 617 -0.28 -13.92 -29.70
C GLY A 617 -0.09 -13.12 -28.41
N HIS A 618 0.35 -11.85 -28.50
CA HIS A 618 0.38 -10.95 -27.35
C HIS A 618 -0.95 -10.19 -27.23
N ALA A 619 -1.54 -10.20 -26.04
CA ALA A 619 -2.79 -9.51 -25.77
C ALA A 619 -2.69 -7.98 -25.98
N PRO A 620 -3.79 -7.32 -26.40
CA PRO A 620 -3.84 -5.86 -26.45
C PRO A 620 -3.65 -5.20 -25.08
N VAL A 621 -3.12 -3.99 -25.07
CA VAL A 621 -2.92 -3.22 -23.83
C VAL A 621 -4.21 -2.54 -23.37
N ARG A 622 -4.35 -2.40 -22.06
CA ARG A 622 -5.46 -1.68 -21.45
C ARG A 622 -5.12 -0.19 -21.33
N ALA A 623 -5.78 0.66 -22.11
CA ALA A 623 -5.48 2.09 -22.12
C ALA A 623 -5.69 2.77 -20.75
N ASP A 624 -6.58 2.20 -19.93
CA ASP A 624 -6.91 2.58 -18.55
C ASP A 624 -5.91 2.04 -17.50
N ASP A 625 -4.86 1.32 -17.90
CA ASP A 625 -3.80 0.91 -16.97
C ASP A 625 -2.94 2.11 -16.57
N PHE A 626 -3.08 2.48 -15.30
CA PHE A 626 -2.37 3.58 -14.65
C PHE A 626 -0.84 3.48 -14.80
N LEU A 627 -0.27 2.28 -14.74
CA LEU A 627 1.19 2.10 -14.74
C LEU A 627 1.82 2.37 -16.11
N LEU A 628 1.05 2.33 -17.20
CA LEU A 628 1.54 2.64 -18.55
C LEU A 628 2.08 4.07 -18.68
N ARG A 629 1.67 4.98 -17.80
CA ARG A 629 2.16 6.38 -17.81
C ARG A 629 3.51 6.55 -17.14
N PHE A 630 4.06 5.49 -16.54
CA PHE A 630 5.30 5.52 -15.78
C PHE A 630 6.30 4.49 -16.30
N LYS A 631 7.59 4.86 -16.30
CA LYS A 631 8.64 3.95 -16.74
C LYS A 631 9.09 3.06 -15.57
N THR A 632 8.44 1.91 -15.44
CA THR A 632 8.63 0.98 -14.31
C THR A 632 9.26 -0.35 -14.76
N THR A 633 9.91 -1.06 -13.84
CA THR A 633 10.39 -2.43 -14.11
C THR A 633 9.27 -3.47 -14.23
N ALA A 634 8.01 -3.08 -13.98
CA ALA A 634 6.84 -3.93 -14.21
C ALA A 634 6.45 -3.94 -15.70
N ARG A 635 7.29 -4.56 -16.51
CA ARG A 635 7.20 -4.55 -17.98
C ARG A 635 7.30 -5.93 -18.60
N GLY A 636 6.93 -6.98 -17.84
CA GLY A 636 7.04 -8.38 -18.27
C GLY A 636 6.38 -8.64 -19.62
N HIS A 637 5.17 -8.11 -19.84
CA HIS A 637 4.45 -8.23 -21.11
C HIS A 637 5.23 -7.64 -22.30
N TYR A 638 5.77 -6.43 -22.14
CA TYR A 638 6.60 -5.77 -23.15
C TYR A 638 7.94 -6.48 -23.36
N ASP A 639 8.56 -7.01 -22.29
CA ASP A 639 9.83 -7.71 -22.36
C ASP A 639 9.71 -9.05 -23.08
N THR A 640 8.64 -9.82 -22.83
CA THR A 640 8.38 -11.07 -23.56
C THR A 640 8.17 -10.80 -25.05
N ALA A 641 7.37 -9.79 -25.41
CA ALA A 641 7.13 -9.43 -26.82
C ALA A 641 8.42 -8.93 -27.50
N TRP A 642 9.16 -8.04 -26.85
CA TRP A 642 10.43 -7.56 -27.38
C TRP A 642 11.44 -8.70 -27.59
N GLN A 643 11.58 -9.63 -26.64
CA GLN A 643 12.46 -10.78 -26.77
C GLN A 643 12.02 -11.69 -27.93
N ALA A 644 10.72 -11.97 -28.06
CA ALA A 644 10.16 -12.73 -29.17
C ALA A 644 10.40 -12.04 -30.52
N ALA A 645 10.36 -10.71 -30.58
CA ALA A 645 10.67 -9.93 -31.77
C ALA A 645 12.14 -10.11 -32.19
N VAL A 646 13.07 -10.01 -31.24
CA VAL A 646 14.51 -10.18 -31.49
C VAL A 646 14.83 -11.58 -32.00
N THR A 647 14.21 -12.62 -31.44
CA THR A 647 14.37 -14.01 -31.92
C THR A 647 13.90 -14.18 -33.37
N GLN A 648 12.93 -13.38 -33.81
CA GLN A 648 12.41 -13.37 -35.17
C GLN A 648 13.16 -12.39 -36.11
N GLY A 649 14.25 -11.78 -35.65
CA GLY A 649 15.04 -10.84 -36.45
C GLY A 649 14.44 -9.42 -36.55
N ALA A 650 13.40 -9.12 -35.77
CA ALA A 650 12.83 -7.79 -35.64
C ALA A 650 13.47 -7.00 -34.48
N PHE A 651 13.33 -5.68 -34.52
CA PHE A 651 13.87 -4.79 -33.49
C PHE A 651 12.94 -4.63 -32.28
N ASP A 652 11.62 -4.64 -32.51
CA ASP A 652 10.59 -4.47 -31.49
C ASP A 652 9.25 -5.06 -31.98
N MET A 653 8.27 -5.14 -31.08
CA MET A 653 6.87 -5.46 -31.38
C MET A 653 5.98 -4.28 -31.03
N LEU A 654 5.13 -3.86 -31.96
CA LEU A 654 4.15 -2.78 -31.79
C LEU A 654 2.85 -3.32 -31.20
N PHE A 655 2.38 -2.67 -30.14
CA PHE A 655 1.13 -2.99 -29.48
C PHE A 655 -0.04 -2.15 -30.00
N GLU A 656 -1.24 -2.70 -29.80
CA GLU A 656 -2.51 -2.01 -29.90
C GLU A 656 -3.26 -2.13 -28.57
N ASN A 657 -4.17 -1.19 -28.31
CA ASN A 657 -5.04 -1.23 -27.15
C ASN A 657 -6.31 -2.07 -27.43
N THR A 658 -7.10 -2.31 -26.39
CA THR A 658 -8.37 -3.06 -26.49
C THR A 658 -9.41 -2.41 -27.41
N SER A 659 -9.22 -1.15 -27.82
CA SER A 659 -10.05 -0.43 -28.80
C SER A 659 -9.50 -0.49 -30.23
N GLY A 660 -8.41 -1.26 -30.47
CA GLY A 660 -7.76 -1.41 -31.78
C GLY A 660 -6.95 -0.19 -32.21
N GLU A 661 -6.52 0.65 -31.27
CA GLU A 661 -5.66 1.81 -31.53
C GLU A 661 -4.21 1.47 -31.22
N LEU A 662 -3.28 1.90 -32.06
CA LEU A 662 -1.85 1.68 -31.88
C LEU A 662 -1.35 2.42 -30.64
N THR A 663 -0.39 1.82 -29.93
CA THR A 663 0.20 2.40 -28.72
C THR A 663 1.69 2.65 -28.88
N GLU A 664 2.52 1.74 -28.39
CA GLU A 664 3.97 1.81 -28.44
C GLU A 664 4.58 0.41 -28.66
N GLY A 665 5.89 0.37 -28.88
CA GLY A 665 6.66 -0.87 -28.87
C GLY A 665 7.18 -1.21 -27.47
N GLY A 666 7.74 -2.40 -27.31
CA GLY A 666 8.31 -2.85 -26.02
C GLY A 666 9.45 -1.98 -25.48
N ARG A 667 10.12 -1.21 -26.35
CA ARG A 667 11.16 -0.25 -25.94
C ARG A 667 11.20 1.00 -26.83
N SER A 668 10.15 1.28 -27.58
CA SER A 668 10.14 2.34 -28.59
C SER A 668 8.78 3.02 -28.71
N THR A 669 8.78 4.30 -29.07
CA THR A 669 7.59 5.02 -29.54
C THR A 669 7.49 4.88 -31.05
N VAL A 670 6.28 4.68 -31.57
CA VAL A 670 6.01 4.55 -33.01
C VAL A 670 5.61 5.89 -33.66
N TYR A 671 6.04 6.06 -34.91
CA TYR A 671 5.64 7.16 -35.78
C TYR A 671 5.26 6.61 -37.15
N VAL A 672 4.17 7.12 -37.71
CA VAL A 672 3.61 6.69 -38.99
C VAL A 672 3.46 7.91 -39.89
N LYS A 673 3.96 7.80 -41.12
CA LYS A 673 3.82 8.85 -42.13
C LYS A 673 2.56 8.62 -42.97
N LEU A 674 1.65 9.59 -42.97
CA LEU A 674 0.39 9.56 -43.73
C LEU A 674 0.19 10.91 -44.40
N ASP A 675 -0.17 10.88 -45.69
CA ASP A 675 -0.47 12.08 -46.48
C ASP A 675 0.66 13.14 -46.36
N GLY A 676 1.91 12.70 -46.46
CA GLY A 676 3.11 13.54 -46.31
C GLY A 676 3.46 13.99 -44.88
N HIS A 677 2.66 13.70 -43.86
CA HIS A 677 2.84 14.16 -42.47
C HIS A 677 3.15 13.02 -41.50
N TRP A 678 3.93 13.29 -40.45
CA TRP A 678 4.26 12.30 -39.43
C TRP A 678 3.33 12.38 -38.21
N TYR A 679 2.85 11.23 -37.76
CA TYR A 679 1.93 11.10 -36.64
C TYR A 679 2.43 10.10 -35.60
N THR A 680 2.10 10.32 -34.33
CA THR A 680 2.29 9.37 -33.23
C THR A 680 0.99 9.25 -32.41
N PRO A 681 0.68 8.07 -31.82
CA PRO A 681 -0.52 7.94 -31.00
C PRO A 681 -0.48 8.84 -29.76
N PRO A 682 -1.58 9.47 -29.34
CA PRO A 682 -1.65 10.28 -28.12
C PRO A 682 -1.57 9.41 -26.86
N VAL A 683 -1.11 9.99 -25.74
CA VAL A 683 -0.89 9.25 -24.48
C VAL A 683 -2.13 8.54 -23.94
N HIS A 684 -3.33 9.06 -24.21
CA HIS A 684 -4.59 8.41 -23.79
C HIS A 684 -4.86 7.07 -24.50
N CYS A 685 -4.17 6.75 -25.60
CA CYS A 685 -4.25 5.43 -26.23
C CYS A 685 -3.60 4.32 -25.38
N GLY A 686 -2.88 4.65 -24.30
CA GLY A 686 -2.24 3.66 -23.43
C GLY A 686 -0.76 3.46 -23.73
N LEU A 687 0.03 4.54 -23.70
CA LEU A 687 1.49 4.47 -23.89
C LEU A 687 2.25 5.39 -22.93
N LEU A 688 3.53 5.10 -22.77
CA LEU A 688 4.44 5.91 -21.97
C LEU A 688 4.66 7.30 -22.59
N PRO A 689 4.56 8.40 -21.81
CA PRO A 689 5.04 9.72 -22.23
C PRO A 689 6.58 9.72 -22.30
N GLY A 690 7.12 9.21 -23.41
CA GLY A 690 8.56 9.08 -23.67
C GLY A 690 9.28 10.44 -23.67
N VAL A 691 10.45 10.52 -23.02
CA VAL A 691 11.26 11.76 -22.99
C VAL A 691 11.65 12.23 -24.40
N PHE A 692 12.12 11.32 -25.25
CA PHE A 692 12.50 11.65 -26.63
C PHE A 692 11.27 11.98 -27.49
N ARG A 693 10.15 11.27 -27.29
CA ARG A 693 8.86 11.59 -27.92
C ARG A 693 8.41 13.01 -27.59
N GLY A 694 8.44 13.40 -26.31
CA GLY A 694 8.12 14.77 -25.89
C GLY A 694 9.03 15.79 -26.57
N ALA A 695 10.33 15.48 -26.68
CA ALA A 695 11.27 16.33 -27.38
C ALA A 695 10.94 16.56 -28.86
N ILE A 696 10.49 15.51 -29.55
CA ILE A 696 10.08 15.59 -30.95
C ILE A 696 8.81 16.44 -31.08
N LEU A 697 7.82 16.22 -30.20
CA LEU A 697 6.56 16.97 -30.22
C LEU A 697 6.77 18.47 -29.91
N ASP A 698 7.74 18.80 -29.05
CA ASP A 698 8.13 20.19 -28.78
C ASP A 698 8.91 20.83 -29.94
N GLY A 699 9.32 20.06 -30.96
CA GLY A 699 10.10 20.55 -32.09
C GLY A 699 11.56 20.91 -31.74
N VAL A 700 12.11 20.37 -30.66
CA VAL A 700 13.46 20.72 -30.16
C VAL A 700 14.56 19.73 -30.55
N VAL A 701 14.25 18.69 -31.33
CA VAL A 701 15.24 17.70 -31.79
C VAL A 701 15.69 18.03 -33.21
N PRO A 702 16.97 18.44 -33.41
CA PRO A 702 17.48 18.75 -34.74
C PRO A 702 17.44 17.54 -35.68
N GLY A 703 17.08 17.76 -36.95
CA GLY A 703 17.10 16.72 -37.98
C GLY A 703 15.94 15.72 -37.93
N VAL A 704 14.99 15.87 -37.01
CA VAL A 704 13.77 15.05 -36.93
C VAL A 704 12.59 15.81 -37.56
N PRO A 705 11.72 15.14 -38.35
CA PRO A 705 10.55 15.79 -38.93
C PRO A 705 9.56 16.28 -37.87
N LEU A 706 8.71 17.25 -38.24
CA LEU A 706 7.59 17.68 -37.40
C LEU A 706 6.58 16.54 -37.24
N VAL A 707 6.27 16.18 -36.00
CA VAL A 707 5.31 15.12 -35.64
C VAL A 707 4.10 15.74 -34.94
N ARG A 708 2.91 15.20 -35.22
CA ARG A 708 1.67 15.53 -34.51
C ARG A 708 1.06 14.31 -33.84
N GLU A 709 0.29 14.53 -32.78
CA GLU A 709 -0.49 13.44 -32.19
C GLU A 709 -1.75 13.17 -33.02
N ARG A 710 -2.06 11.90 -33.25
CA ARG A 710 -3.29 11.44 -33.89
C ARG A 710 -3.55 10.00 -33.44
N VAL A 711 -4.81 9.65 -33.17
CA VAL A 711 -5.17 8.24 -32.94
C VAL A 711 -4.90 7.46 -34.22
N LEU A 712 -4.00 6.47 -34.14
CA LEU A 712 -3.62 5.61 -35.25
C LEU A 712 -4.20 4.22 -35.05
N ARG A 713 -4.63 3.57 -36.13
CA ARG A 713 -5.20 2.22 -36.13
C ARG A 713 -4.43 1.31 -37.09
N ARG A 714 -4.68 0.01 -37.01
CA ARG A 714 -4.07 -0.99 -37.88
C ARG A 714 -4.25 -0.68 -39.37
N ASP A 715 -5.41 -0.17 -39.78
CA ASP A 715 -5.69 0.22 -41.17
C ASP A 715 -4.81 1.40 -41.66
N ASP A 716 -4.34 2.25 -40.75
CA ASP A 716 -3.41 3.31 -41.09
C ASP A 716 -2.04 2.76 -41.47
N LEU A 717 -1.63 1.63 -40.88
CA LEU A 717 -0.38 0.96 -41.23
C LEU A 717 -0.40 0.48 -42.69
N ALA A 718 -1.54 0.01 -43.19
CA ALA A 718 -1.63 -0.43 -44.58
C ALA A 718 -1.44 0.72 -45.60
N ARG A 719 -1.74 1.96 -45.20
CA ARG A 719 -1.69 3.17 -46.06
C ARG A 719 -0.45 4.02 -45.80
N ALA A 720 0.41 3.63 -44.86
CA ALA A 720 1.54 4.42 -44.43
C ALA A 720 2.61 4.54 -45.53
N GLU A 721 3.11 5.77 -45.73
CA GLU A 721 4.22 6.08 -46.63
C GLU A 721 5.59 5.76 -46.01
N GLY A 722 5.63 5.58 -44.69
CA GLY A 722 6.86 5.31 -43.95
C GLY A 722 6.61 5.13 -42.45
N TYR A 723 7.58 4.49 -41.79
CA TYR A 723 7.54 4.22 -40.36
C TYR A 723 8.85 4.64 -39.72
N ALA A 724 8.76 5.09 -38.48
CA ALA A 724 9.92 5.33 -37.65
C ALA A 724 9.63 4.91 -36.21
N LEU A 725 10.70 4.62 -35.49
CA LEU A 725 10.70 4.36 -34.07
C LEU A 725 11.57 5.41 -33.38
N SER A 726 11.32 5.65 -32.10
CA SER A 726 12.28 6.40 -31.29
C SER A 726 12.39 5.92 -29.87
N ASN A 727 13.54 6.18 -29.25
CA ASN A 727 13.70 6.13 -27.80
C ASN A 727 14.84 7.05 -27.34
N GLY A 728 14.92 7.31 -26.04
CA GLY A 728 15.95 8.19 -25.45
C GLY A 728 17.39 7.65 -25.52
N LEU A 729 17.60 6.45 -26.06
CA LEU A 729 18.92 5.83 -26.21
C LEU A 729 19.47 5.94 -27.63
N ARG A 730 18.64 5.69 -28.64
CA ARG A 730 19.04 5.64 -30.05
C ARG A 730 18.50 6.79 -30.90
N GLY A 731 17.61 7.61 -30.35
CA GLY A 731 17.03 8.72 -31.09
C GLY A 731 16.00 8.24 -32.12
N TRP A 732 15.94 8.90 -33.28
CA TRP A 732 15.06 8.56 -34.39
C TRP A 732 15.65 7.41 -35.22
N ILE A 733 14.84 6.39 -35.53
CA ILE A 733 15.25 5.18 -36.24
C ILE A 733 14.24 4.89 -37.36
N THR A 734 14.71 4.65 -38.57
CA THR A 734 13.83 4.27 -39.68
C THR A 734 13.36 2.83 -39.50
N ALA A 735 12.07 2.56 -39.71
CA ALA A 735 11.48 1.25 -39.48
C ALA A 735 10.69 0.73 -40.69
N SER A 736 10.51 -0.59 -40.74
CA SER A 736 9.62 -1.28 -41.67
C SER A 736 8.80 -2.33 -40.93
N ILE A 737 7.52 -2.45 -41.28
CA ILE A 737 6.68 -3.52 -40.74
C ILE A 737 6.98 -4.82 -41.47
N GLN A 738 7.32 -5.86 -40.71
CA GLN A 738 7.48 -7.22 -41.20
C GLN A 738 6.12 -7.90 -41.14
N ARG A 739 5.68 -8.47 -42.26
CA ARG A 739 4.40 -9.16 -42.41
C ARG A 739 4.58 -10.66 -42.46
#